data_AF-A0A2S7YSG1-F1
#
_entry.id   AF-A0A2S7YSG1-F1
#
_cell.length_a   1.000
_cell.length_b   1.000
_cell.length_c   1.000
_cell.angle_alpha   90.00
_cell.angle_beta   90.00
_cell.angle_gamma   90.00
#
_symmetry.space_group_name_H-M   'P 1'
#
loop_
_entity.id
_entity.type
_entity.pdbx_description
1 polymer ?
#
loop_
_entity_poly.entity_id
_entity_poly.type
_entity_poly.pdbx_seq_one_letter_code
_entity_poly.pdbx_strand_id
1 'polypeptide(L)'
;MRENKHSKKLAFAVLAAAAAVGATVAPVSAATPVSTADGFIFAAVGDQAGQTPDTTHNSISYGTVANGTATSIAVGQGNLITSANGSSSAYGNQNTINGNQANAFGDGNSVTGAFAQAFGDSNVISGTNAIGYGYNNTVAGTTTNYRDRTFDNEPDSATLLNGSWNSNSVAIGSENTALGSSALAVGNKAQASMSESIAIGHEAQADKTWGIAIGTRATASDVRSLALGHQAKSTGYKANAIGADATANGNHANAIGSSATATGDHAQAFGAGAQATGVRTNVFGSDAAATADYSIAIGNKANASTANSIALGANSTTRSATNVTNATVAGHTYGGFAGTSPVGSVSVGKAGEERQIHNVAAGKISADSTDAVNGSQLYSVANDLQTQINNSTPGAINNNINNLNNRVGNVEKRVNKVGAGSAALAALHPLDFNPDDKWTIAAGYGHYHNANSAALGAFYRPNEDTMFSVGGTVGTGETQLNAGVSLRLGKRAPESRSRVAMGREIAELNARLQDMENKYNNLLQILTPHAIDPSKTAEFPDVPRNHWAYQYISQLAGNGILVGYPDGTFKGDVKMTRYEFATMLYRALQNGAPIDDNMKRAMNEFGPELQNIRLNHYRVDRISGADNDRHKTERVRVNNEPKNQRDVYGSRINQ
;
A
#
# COMPACT_ATOMS: atom_id res chain seq x y z
N MET A 1 26.63 -18.12 69.14
CA MET A 1 28.02 -17.93 69.62
C MET A 1 28.44 -19.17 70.43
N ARG A 2 29.70 -19.27 70.89
CA ARG A 2 30.21 -20.48 71.57
C ARG A 2 29.61 -20.68 72.97
N GLU A 3 29.74 -21.92 73.47
CA GLU A 3 29.41 -22.31 74.84
C GLU A 3 30.12 -21.45 75.89
N ASN A 4 29.59 -21.45 77.12
CA ASN A 4 30.47 -21.47 78.27
C ASN A 4 29.91 -22.40 79.37
N LYS A 5 30.58 -23.52 79.62
CA LYS A 5 30.26 -24.47 80.69
C LYS A 5 31.03 -24.09 81.94
N HIS A 6 30.42 -24.14 83.12
CA HIS A 6 31.07 -24.70 84.32
C HIS A 6 30.00 -25.17 85.32
N SER A 7 30.36 -26.12 86.20
CA SER A 7 29.37 -26.86 86.99
C SER A 7 29.87 -27.29 88.37
N LYS A 8 28.92 -27.42 89.31
CA LYS A 8 28.92 -28.35 90.46
C LYS A 8 30.13 -28.36 91.40
N LYS A 9 30.04 -27.63 92.52
CA LYS A 9 30.44 -28.04 93.88
C LYS A 9 29.57 -27.26 94.89
N LEU A 10 29.14 -27.79 96.03
CA LEU A 10 29.04 -29.18 96.51
C LEU A 10 27.84 -29.23 97.48
N ALA A 11 27.17 -30.37 97.64
CA ALA A 11 26.18 -30.57 98.69
C ALA A 11 26.60 -31.75 99.57
N PHE A 12 26.69 -31.53 100.88
CA PHE A 12 26.76 -32.58 101.89
C PHE A 12 26.21 -32.06 103.22
N ALA A 13 25.46 -32.89 103.94
CA ALA A 13 24.83 -32.55 105.21
C ALA A 13 25.53 -33.27 106.37
N VAL A 14 25.51 -32.64 107.55
CA VAL A 14 25.72 -33.32 108.84
C VAL A 14 24.65 -32.82 109.81
N LEU A 15 24.09 -33.75 110.58
CA LEU A 15 23.02 -33.54 111.55
C LEU A 15 23.60 -33.63 112.98
N ALA A 16 23.02 -32.87 113.91
CA ALA A 16 23.15 -33.01 115.37
C ALA A 16 24.55 -32.89 116.02
N ALA A 17 24.79 -31.74 116.66
CA ALA A 17 25.49 -31.65 117.93
C ALA A 17 24.83 -30.55 118.77
N ALA A 18 24.57 -30.79 120.05
CA ALA A 18 23.85 -29.86 120.94
C ALA A 18 24.54 -29.75 122.32
N ALA A 19 24.27 -28.64 123.01
CA ALA A 19 24.94 -28.16 124.22
C ALA A 19 26.43 -27.78 124.02
N ALA A 20 26.98 -26.70 124.60
CA ALA A 20 26.42 -25.63 125.46
C ALA A 20 26.97 -24.27 124.93
N VAL A 21 26.54 -23.08 125.33
CA VAL A 21 25.85 -22.59 126.54
C VAL A 21 24.67 -21.69 126.15
N GLY A 22 23.62 -21.65 126.97
CA GLY A 22 22.35 -21.00 126.63
C GLY A 22 22.31 -19.49 126.84
N ALA A 23 21.65 -18.80 125.92
CA ALA A 23 20.96 -17.53 126.15
C ALA A 23 19.54 -17.66 125.58
N THR A 24 18.51 -17.47 126.42
CA THR A 24 17.11 -17.66 126.02
C THR A 24 16.58 -16.46 125.26
N VAL A 25 16.76 -16.45 123.94
CA VAL A 25 16.01 -15.55 123.05
C VAL A 25 14.62 -16.15 122.85
N ALA A 26 13.58 -15.39 123.19
CA ALA A 26 12.20 -15.81 122.93
C ALA A 26 11.98 -16.03 121.43
N PRO A 27 11.11 -16.98 121.01
CA PRO A 27 10.77 -17.11 119.60
C PRO A 27 10.18 -15.79 119.10
N VAL A 28 10.74 -15.26 118.01
CA VAL A 28 10.09 -14.18 117.27
C VAL A 28 8.77 -14.74 116.75
N SER A 29 7.67 -14.34 117.41
CA SER A 29 6.32 -14.70 116.98
C SER A 29 6.16 -14.34 115.50
N ALA A 30 5.50 -15.20 114.73
CA ALA A 30 5.16 -14.91 113.34
C ALA A 30 4.59 -13.48 113.25
N ALA A 31 5.23 -12.64 112.44
CA ALA A 31 4.84 -11.25 112.30
C ALA A 31 3.35 -11.21 111.94
N THR A 32 2.55 -10.54 112.77
CA THR A 32 1.11 -10.43 112.57
C THR A 32 0.85 -9.93 111.15
N PRO A 33 -0.04 -10.58 110.37
CA PRO A 33 -0.32 -10.13 109.02
C PRO A 33 -0.83 -8.69 109.08
N VAL A 34 -0.18 -7.81 108.33
CA VAL A 34 -0.50 -6.38 108.31
C VAL A 34 -1.82 -6.20 107.56
N SER A 35 -2.93 -6.24 108.29
CA SER A 35 -4.27 -5.99 107.77
C SER A 35 -4.52 -4.50 107.63
N THR A 36 -3.86 -3.85 106.67
CA THR A 36 -4.22 -2.49 106.24
C THR A 36 -5.55 -2.51 105.50
N ALA A 37 -6.65 -2.44 106.27
CA ALA A 37 -7.98 -2.20 105.73
C ALA A 37 -8.11 -0.79 105.12
N ASP A 38 -7.31 0.17 105.60
CA ASP A 38 -7.26 1.56 105.14
C ASP A 38 -5.97 1.84 104.35
N GLY A 39 -5.79 1.14 103.22
CA GLY A 39 -4.55 1.10 102.44
C GLY A 39 -4.20 2.35 101.61
N PHE A 40 -4.10 3.53 102.22
CA PHE A 40 -3.65 4.74 101.53
C PHE A 40 -2.12 4.81 101.42
N ILE A 41 -1.61 4.86 100.17
CA ILE A 41 -0.23 5.33 99.91
C ILE A 41 -0.29 6.84 99.75
N PHE A 42 0.26 7.57 100.73
CA PHE A 42 0.50 9.00 100.60
C PHE A 42 1.79 9.24 99.79
N ALA A 43 1.70 10.04 98.73
CA ALA A 43 2.89 10.57 98.07
C ALA A 43 3.69 11.42 99.07
N ALA A 44 5.00 11.19 99.18
CA ALA A 44 5.82 11.85 100.18
C ALA A 44 5.91 13.37 99.94
N VAL A 45 5.41 14.15 100.91
CA VAL A 45 5.75 15.57 101.02
C VAL A 45 7.26 15.69 101.33
N GLY A 46 7.94 16.55 100.57
CA GLY A 46 9.40 16.62 100.57
C GLY A 46 10.01 17.00 101.91
N ASP A 47 10.95 16.19 102.38
CA ASP A 47 12.04 16.47 103.33
C ASP A 47 11.69 17.18 104.67
N GLN A 48 10.42 17.22 105.09
CA GLN A 48 9.98 17.84 106.34
C GLN A 48 9.06 16.91 107.15
N ALA A 49 9.62 16.34 108.23
CA ALA A 49 8.88 15.48 109.14
C ALA A 49 7.85 16.28 109.96
N GLY A 50 6.59 15.85 109.95
CA GLY A 50 5.53 16.38 110.82
C GLY A 50 4.30 16.97 110.13
N GLN A 51 4.26 17.06 108.80
CA GLN A 51 3.04 17.43 108.07
C GLN A 51 2.05 16.26 108.00
N THR A 52 0.79 16.51 108.34
CA THR A 52 -0.32 15.57 108.06
C THR A 52 -0.53 15.47 106.54
N PRO A 53 -0.67 14.27 105.96
CA PRO A 53 -0.89 14.12 104.52
C PRO A 53 -2.15 14.83 104.01
N ASP A 54 -2.10 15.33 102.77
CA ASP A 54 -3.25 15.91 102.09
C ASP A 54 -4.25 14.82 101.68
N THR A 55 -5.29 14.66 102.49
CA THR A 55 -6.39 13.71 102.27
C THR A 55 -7.41 14.19 101.24
N THR A 56 -7.30 15.42 100.74
CA THR A 56 -8.27 16.06 99.85
C THR A 56 -7.84 16.11 98.38
N HIS A 57 -6.54 16.11 98.08
CA HIS A 57 -6.02 16.28 96.72
C HIS A 57 -5.15 15.12 96.21
N ASN A 58 -4.74 14.17 97.06
CA ASN A 58 -3.74 13.16 96.66
C ASN A 58 -3.99 11.74 97.25
N SER A 59 -5.26 11.35 97.37
CA SER A 59 -5.68 10.07 97.92
C SER A 59 -5.77 8.96 96.85
N ILE A 60 -4.80 8.04 96.85
CA ILE A 60 -4.90 6.78 96.09
C ILE A 60 -5.83 5.83 96.85
N SER A 61 -7.12 5.84 96.50
CA SER A 61 -8.13 4.97 97.14
C SER A 61 -7.94 3.50 96.77
N TYR A 62 -7.61 2.68 97.77
CA TYR A 62 -7.38 1.24 97.62
C TYR A 62 -8.62 0.43 98.08
N GLY A 63 -9.63 0.35 97.21
CA GLY A 63 -10.87 -0.40 97.46
C GLY A 63 -10.97 -1.66 96.60
N THR A 64 -9.89 -2.42 96.48
CA THR A 64 -9.68 -3.40 95.40
C THR A 64 -9.73 -4.85 95.86
N VAL A 65 -10.17 -5.73 94.96
CA VAL A 65 -10.32 -7.17 95.24
C VAL A 65 -9.44 -7.97 94.28
N ALA A 66 -8.27 -8.39 94.77
CA ALA A 66 -7.40 -9.35 94.09
C ALA A 66 -7.62 -10.75 94.68
N ASN A 67 -8.62 -11.48 94.17
CA ASN A 67 -8.99 -12.83 94.60
C ASN A 67 -8.23 -13.95 93.84
N GLY A 68 -7.35 -13.59 92.91
CA GLY A 68 -6.50 -14.54 92.18
C GLY A 68 -5.32 -15.05 93.02
N THR A 69 -4.84 -16.27 92.74
CA THR A 69 -3.68 -16.89 93.41
C THR A 69 -2.32 -16.35 92.96
N ALA A 70 -2.28 -15.23 92.23
CA ALA A 70 -1.07 -14.61 91.69
C ALA A 70 -0.87 -13.17 92.21
N THR A 71 0.38 -12.78 92.45
CA THR A 71 0.78 -11.44 92.91
C THR A 71 0.35 -10.37 91.91
N SER A 72 -0.78 -9.73 92.18
CA SER A 72 -1.45 -8.81 91.25
C SER A 72 -1.59 -7.41 91.87
N ILE A 73 -1.57 -6.38 91.02
CA ILE A 73 -1.65 -4.98 91.44
C ILE A 73 -3.01 -4.42 91.01
N ALA A 74 -3.78 -3.86 91.93
CA ALA A 74 -5.04 -3.20 91.65
C ALA A 74 -5.08 -1.83 92.33
N VAL A 75 -5.21 -0.75 91.57
CA VAL A 75 -5.07 0.64 92.04
C VAL A 75 -6.23 1.50 91.54
N GLY A 76 -6.99 2.11 92.47
CA GLY A 76 -8.18 2.90 92.20
C GLY A 76 -9.49 2.14 92.45
N GLN A 77 -10.64 2.75 92.15
CA GLN A 77 -11.94 2.31 92.68
C GLN A 77 -12.51 1.08 91.95
N GLY A 78 -12.92 0.05 92.69
CA GLY A 78 -13.76 -1.03 92.15
C GLY A 78 -13.06 -1.98 91.18
N ASN A 79 -11.74 -1.95 91.09
CA ASN A 79 -10.98 -2.91 90.27
C ASN A 79 -11.03 -4.31 90.88
N LEU A 80 -11.28 -5.31 90.03
CA LEU A 80 -11.44 -6.72 90.38
C LEU A 80 -10.44 -7.56 89.59
N ILE A 81 -9.57 -8.30 90.28
CA ILE A 81 -8.64 -9.26 89.66
C ILE A 81 -8.94 -10.66 90.17
N THR A 82 -9.31 -11.56 89.27
CA THR A 82 -9.64 -12.98 89.54
C THR A 82 -8.70 -13.96 88.85
N SER A 83 -7.71 -13.47 88.08
CA SER A 83 -6.78 -14.30 87.31
C SER A 83 -5.99 -15.28 88.20
N ALA A 84 -6.11 -16.58 87.92
CA ALA A 84 -5.54 -17.63 88.77
C ALA A 84 -4.00 -17.70 88.71
N ASN A 85 -3.38 -17.41 87.56
CA ASN A 85 -1.95 -17.63 87.35
C ASN A 85 -1.25 -16.41 86.73
N GLY A 86 -0.10 -16.05 87.29
CA GLY A 86 0.75 -14.96 86.80
C GLY A 86 0.23 -13.56 87.10
N SER A 87 1.15 -12.64 87.37
CA SER A 87 0.87 -11.28 87.86
C SER A 87 0.11 -10.42 86.85
N SER A 88 -1.06 -9.92 87.26
CA SER A 88 -1.92 -9.05 86.47
C SER A 88 -2.03 -7.65 87.11
N SER A 89 -2.29 -6.60 86.31
CA SER A 89 -2.30 -5.22 86.79
C SER A 89 -3.53 -4.41 86.33
N ALA A 90 -4.31 -3.89 87.28
CA ALA A 90 -5.45 -2.99 87.05
C ALA A 90 -5.16 -1.59 87.63
N TYR A 91 -5.33 -0.55 86.83
CA TYR A 91 -5.13 0.85 87.22
C TYR A 91 -6.29 1.73 86.74
N GLY A 92 -6.86 2.53 87.63
CA GLY A 92 -8.02 3.39 87.35
C GLY A 92 -9.27 2.86 88.03
N ASN A 93 -10.40 2.79 87.33
CA ASN A 93 -11.71 2.47 87.91
C ASN A 93 -12.35 1.24 87.25
N GLN A 94 -13.10 0.44 88.02
CA GLN A 94 -14.02 -0.59 87.54
C GLN A 94 -13.43 -1.68 86.61
N ASN A 95 -12.09 -1.76 86.47
CA ASN A 95 -11.47 -2.71 85.57
C ASN A 95 -11.57 -4.14 86.13
N THR A 96 -12.02 -5.08 85.31
CA THR A 96 -12.16 -6.50 85.66
C THR A 96 -11.15 -7.33 84.88
N ILE A 97 -10.23 -7.99 85.57
CA ILE A 97 -9.20 -8.86 84.97
C ILE A 97 -9.37 -10.31 85.44
N ASN A 98 -9.72 -11.18 84.51
CA ASN A 98 -9.69 -12.64 84.68
C ASN A 98 -8.55 -13.30 83.87
N GLY A 99 -7.93 -12.54 82.95
CA GLY A 99 -6.81 -12.99 82.13
C GLY A 99 -5.52 -13.19 82.94
N ASN A 100 -4.86 -14.32 82.74
CA ASN A 100 -3.54 -14.61 83.33
C ASN A 100 -2.47 -13.66 82.74
N GLN A 101 -1.67 -13.01 83.58
CA GLN A 101 -0.66 -12.02 83.18
C GLN A 101 -1.21 -10.84 82.34
N ALA A 102 -2.46 -10.46 82.55
CA ALA A 102 -3.16 -9.45 81.76
C ALA A 102 -3.22 -8.10 82.48
N ASN A 103 -3.40 -7.01 81.74
CA ASN A 103 -3.35 -5.65 82.29
C ASN A 103 -4.49 -4.76 81.76
N ALA A 104 -5.01 -3.88 82.60
CA ALA A 104 -6.07 -2.93 82.29
C ALA A 104 -5.77 -1.55 82.88
N PHE A 105 -5.90 -0.49 82.08
CA PHE A 105 -5.59 0.88 82.47
C PHE A 105 -6.71 1.83 82.01
N GLY A 106 -7.42 2.46 82.94
CA GLY A 106 -8.50 3.42 82.68
C GLY A 106 -9.80 3.05 83.39
N ASP A 107 -10.94 3.11 82.72
CA ASP A 107 -12.27 2.82 83.32
C ASP A 107 -12.94 1.61 82.66
N GLY A 108 -13.72 0.83 83.42
CA GLY A 108 -14.67 -0.18 82.93
C GLY A 108 -14.10 -1.35 82.08
N ASN A 109 -12.78 -1.47 81.89
CA ASN A 109 -12.22 -2.46 80.96
C ASN A 109 -12.38 -3.89 81.48
N SER A 110 -12.77 -4.82 80.60
CA SER A 110 -12.96 -6.24 80.90
C SER A 110 -11.94 -7.09 80.14
N VAL A 111 -11.01 -7.72 80.85
CA VAL A 111 -9.86 -8.42 80.27
C VAL A 111 -9.81 -9.88 80.72
N THR A 112 -10.19 -10.80 79.83
CA THR A 112 -10.20 -12.25 80.10
C THR A 112 -9.13 -13.02 79.33
N GLY A 113 -8.51 -12.41 78.32
CA GLY A 113 -7.43 -13.04 77.55
C GLY A 113 -6.12 -13.13 78.33
N ALA A 114 -5.35 -14.20 78.17
CA ALA A 114 -4.01 -14.30 78.77
C ALA A 114 -3.03 -13.34 78.07
N PHE A 115 -2.15 -12.68 78.82
CA PHE A 115 -1.22 -11.64 78.32
C PHE A 115 -1.91 -10.44 77.62
N ALA A 116 -3.23 -10.31 77.75
CA ALA A 116 -4.01 -9.27 77.09
C ALA A 116 -3.83 -7.90 77.77
N GLN A 117 -4.06 -6.84 77.00
CA GLN A 117 -3.86 -5.46 77.43
C GLN A 117 -5.05 -4.59 77.03
N ALA A 118 -5.61 -3.84 77.97
CA ALA A 118 -6.64 -2.84 77.71
C ALA A 118 -6.20 -1.47 78.22
N PHE A 119 -6.41 -0.43 77.41
CA PHE A 119 -6.11 0.96 77.73
C PHE A 119 -7.28 1.86 77.32
N GLY A 120 -7.77 2.70 78.23
CA GLY A 120 -8.89 3.63 78.00
C GLY A 120 -10.15 3.18 78.73
N ASP A 121 -11.30 3.23 78.06
CA ASP A 121 -12.63 3.09 78.67
C ASP A 121 -13.42 1.92 78.04
N SER A 122 -13.98 1.05 78.88
CA SER A 122 -14.98 0.04 78.53
C SER A 122 -14.56 -0.98 77.46
N ASN A 123 -13.25 -1.22 77.28
CA ASN A 123 -12.76 -2.19 76.28
C ASN A 123 -12.94 -3.64 76.75
N VAL A 124 -13.34 -4.54 75.86
CA VAL A 124 -13.62 -5.96 76.15
C VAL A 124 -12.64 -6.87 75.42
N ILE A 125 -11.62 -7.37 76.13
CA ILE A 125 -10.44 -8.03 75.55
C ILE A 125 -10.31 -9.47 76.05
N SER A 126 -10.75 -10.42 75.22
CA SER A 126 -10.78 -11.86 75.52
C SER A 126 -9.77 -12.71 74.75
N GLY A 127 -9.11 -12.15 73.72
CA GLY A 127 -8.03 -12.82 72.99
C GLY A 127 -6.70 -12.89 73.77
N THR A 128 -5.95 -13.96 73.59
CA THR A 128 -4.58 -14.12 74.11
C THR A 128 -3.62 -13.17 73.39
N ASN A 129 -2.71 -12.51 74.11
CA ASN A 129 -1.82 -11.45 73.58
C ASN A 129 -2.58 -10.29 72.88
N ALA A 130 -3.88 -10.12 73.13
CA ALA A 130 -4.70 -9.12 72.45
C ALA A 130 -4.52 -7.72 73.05
N ILE A 131 -4.69 -6.68 72.24
CA ILE A 131 -4.54 -5.27 72.66
C ILE A 131 -5.80 -4.47 72.28
N GLY A 132 -6.44 -3.85 73.27
CA GLY A 132 -7.46 -2.83 73.09
C GLY A 132 -6.96 -1.46 73.54
N TYR A 133 -7.17 -0.43 72.72
CA TYR A 133 -6.81 0.95 73.06
C TYR A 133 -7.92 1.94 72.65
N GLY A 134 -8.44 2.71 73.60
CA GLY A 134 -9.42 3.77 73.38
C GLY A 134 -10.75 3.48 74.08
N TYR A 135 -11.87 3.66 73.39
CA TYR A 135 -13.23 3.55 73.93
C TYR A 135 -14.00 2.36 73.35
N ASN A 136 -14.59 1.53 74.21
CA ASN A 136 -15.56 0.49 73.85
C ASN A 136 -15.10 -0.47 72.72
N ASN A 137 -13.79 -0.78 72.64
CA ASN A 137 -13.27 -1.69 71.63
C ASN A 137 -13.42 -3.15 72.10
N THR A 138 -13.87 -4.02 71.20
CA THR A 138 -13.96 -5.47 71.44
C THR A 138 -12.84 -6.19 70.71
N VAL A 139 -12.06 -7.00 71.43
CA VAL A 139 -11.10 -7.94 70.81
C VAL A 139 -11.36 -9.34 71.34
N ALA A 140 -11.81 -10.24 70.47
CA ALA A 140 -12.30 -11.55 70.86
C ALA A 140 -11.91 -12.66 69.88
N GLY A 141 -12.14 -13.90 70.32
CA GLY A 141 -11.93 -15.07 69.46
C GLY A 141 -13.12 -15.41 68.57
N THR A 142 -12.87 -16.11 67.47
CA THR A 142 -13.91 -16.82 66.72
C THR A 142 -13.77 -18.34 66.92
N THR A 143 -14.91 -19.03 66.86
CA THR A 143 -15.00 -20.51 66.82
C THR A 143 -14.91 -21.09 65.40
N THR A 144 -14.93 -20.20 64.40
CA THR A 144 -14.95 -20.49 62.97
C THR A 144 -14.07 -19.49 62.21
N ASN A 145 -13.48 -19.93 61.11
CA ASN A 145 -12.63 -19.13 60.22
C ASN A 145 -12.81 -19.71 58.80
N TYR A 146 -12.29 -19.06 57.75
CA TYR A 146 -12.34 -19.60 56.38
C TYR A 146 -10.94 -20.00 55.88
N ARG A 147 -10.87 -21.09 55.12
CA ARG A 147 -9.71 -21.38 54.24
C ARG A 147 -9.91 -20.76 52.85
N ASP A 148 -8.86 -20.80 52.06
CA ASP A 148 -8.92 -20.48 50.63
C ASP A 148 -9.85 -21.47 49.88
N ARG A 149 -10.55 -20.99 48.85
CA ARG A 149 -11.37 -21.85 47.98
C ARG A 149 -10.47 -22.66 47.04
N THR A 150 -10.74 -23.95 46.90
CA THR A 150 -10.07 -24.85 45.95
C THR A 150 -10.47 -24.57 44.50
N PHE A 151 -11.68 -24.03 44.29
CA PHE A 151 -12.21 -23.57 43.01
C PHE A 151 -13.18 -22.41 43.26
N ASP A 152 -13.30 -21.47 42.31
CA ASP A 152 -13.98 -20.18 42.50
C ASP A 152 -15.41 -20.31 43.05
N ASN A 153 -16.17 -21.29 42.54
CA ASN A 153 -17.57 -21.53 42.91
C ASN A 153 -17.74 -22.46 44.14
N GLU A 154 -16.70 -22.65 44.96
CA GLU A 154 -16.82 -23.38 46.22
C GLU A 154 -17.65 -22.58 47.24
N PRO A 155 -18.71 -23.15 47.83
CA PRO A 155 -19.56 -22.44 48.79
C PRO A 155 -18.86 -22.25 50.14
N ASP A 156 -19.20 -21.18 50.85
CA ASP A 156 -18.64 -20.84 52.17
C ASP A 156 -18.78 -21.96 53.22
N SER A 157 -19.82 -22.80 53.10
CA SER A 157 -20.00 -23.97 53.98
C SER A 157 -18.96 -25.07 53.80
N ALA A 158 -18.23 -25.08 52.68
CA ALA A 158 -17.12 -26.02 52.43
C ALA A 158 -15.75 -25.43 52.80
N THR A 159 -15.60 -24.10 52.84
CA THR A 159 -14.36 -23.42 53.26
C THR A 159 -14.30 -23.11 54.75
N LEU A 160 -15.38 -23.31 55.51
CA LEU A 160 -15.41 -23.06 56.95
C LEU A 160 -14.52 -24.05 57.74
N LEU A 161 -13.71 -23.52 58.65
CA LEU A 161 -12.82 -24.22 59.56
C LEU A 161 -13.23 -23.96 61.02
N ASN A 162 -13.71 -24.98 61.72
CA ASN A 162 -13.92 -24.93 63.17
C ASN A 162 -12.58 -24.95 63.91
N GLY A 163 -12.42 -24.09 64.92
CA GLY A 163 -11.20 -23.99 65.72
C GLY A 163 -11.26 -22.86 66.75
N SER A 164 -10.23 -22.72 67.59
CA SER A 164 -10.07 -21.56 68.49
C SER A 164 -9.13 -20.55 67.86
N TRP A 165 -9.68 -19.47 67.32
CA TRP A 165 -8.92 -18.40 66.67
C TRP A 165 -9.02 -17.15 67.55
N ASN A 166 -8.10 -16.99 68.49
CA ASN A 166 -8.26 -16.02 69.59
C ASN A 166 -6.92 -15.43 70.06
N SER A 167 -6.00 -15.10 69.16
CA SER A 167 -4.63 -14.69 69.53
C SER A 167 -4.06 -13.51 68.71
N ASN A 168 -3.32 -12.62 69.39
CA ASN A 168 -2.54 -11.51 68.80
C ASN A 168 -3.36 -10.45 68.02
N SER A 169 -4.67 -10.38 68.23
CA SER A 169 -5.56 -9.40 67.57
C SER A 169 -5.54 -8.04 68.29
N VAL A 170 -5.79 -6.95 67.55
CA VAL A 170 -5.61 -5.57 68.03
C VAL A 170 -6.79 -4.68 67.60
N ALA A 171 -7.33 -3.88 68.53
CA ALA A 171 -8.31 -2.84 68.23
C ALA A 171 -7.91 -1.48 68.82
N ILE A 172 -7.94 -0.42 68.00
CA ILE A 172 -7.48 0.94 68.38
C ILE A 172 -8.49 2.01 67.92
N GLY A 173 -9.09 2.73 68.86
CA GLY A 173 -9.97 3.87 68.60
C GLY A 173 -11.28 3.80 69.38
N SER A 174 -12.42 3.97 68.72
CA SER A 174 -13.76 3.96 69.33
C SER A 174 -14.67 2.88 68.73
N GLU A 175 -15.30 2.03 69.54
CA GLU A 175 -16.30 1.04 69.10
C GLU A 175 -15.80 0.01 68.06
N ASN A 176 -14.48 -0.22 67.96
CA ASN A 176 -13.93 -1.15 66.97
C ASN A 176 -14.01 -2.59 67.43
N THR A 177 -14.13 -3.52 66.48
CA THR A 177 -14.27 -4.96 66.71
C THR A 177 -13.20 -5.73 65.92
N ALA A 178 -12.31 -6.44 66.62
CA ALA A 178 -11.32 -7.33 66.03
C ALA A 178 -11.54 -8.77 66.52
N LEU A 179 -11.90 -9.67 65.60
CA LEU A 179 -12.30 -11.05 65.88
C LEU A 179 -11.38 -12.03 65.17
N GLY A 180 -11.04 -13.13 65.85
CA GLY A 180 -10.17 -14.17 65.30
C GLY A 180 -8.74 -14.06 65.82
N SER A 181 -7.78 -14.67 65.10
CA SER A 181 -6.35 -14.50 65.35
C SER A 181 -5.70 -13.50 64.40
N SER A 182 -4.81 -12.66 64.91
CA SER A 182 -4.04 -11.66 64.14
C SER A 182 -4.92 -10.66 63.37
N ALA A 183 -6.14 -10.37 63.84
CA ALA A 183 -7.04 -9.39 63.24
C ALA A 183 -6.72 -7.96 63.73
N LEU A 184 -6.87 -6.95 62.87
CA LEU A 184 -6.54 -5.56 63.17
C LEU A 184 -7.71 -4.62 62.84
N ALA A 185 -8.27 -3.94 63.85
CA ALA A 185 -9.33 -2.95 63.67
C ALA A 185 -8.90 -1.56 64.18
N VAL A 186 -8.91 -0.53 63.34
CA VAL A 186 -8.44 0.82 63.70
C VAL A 186 -9.38 1.91 63.19
N GLY A 187 -9.84 2.80 64.06
CA GLY A 187 -10.67 3.95 63.69
C GLY A 187 -11.91 4.12 64.56
N ASN A 188 -13.08 4.22 63.94
CA ASN A 188 -14.36 4.18 64.64
C ASN A 188 -15.30 3.18 63.96
N LYS A 189 -15.84 2.22 64.73
CA LYS A 189 -16.71 1.14 64.22
C LYS A 189 -16.06 0.30 63.12
N ALA A 190 -14.72 0.22 63.11
CA ALA A 190 -13.98 -0.68 62.24
C ALA A 190 -14.21 -2.13 62.68
N GLN A 191 -14.49 -3.03 61.75
CA GLN A 191 -14.87 -4.43 61.99
C GLN A 191 -13.94 -5.35 61.20
N ALA A 192 -12.99 -5.97 61.87
CA ALA A 192 -12.13 -7.03 61.34
C ALA A 192 -12.66 -8.36 61.88
N SER A 193 -13.56 -9.02 61.14
CA SER A 193 -14.49 -10.03 61.69
C SER A 193 -13.95 -11.47 61.71
N MET A 194 -12.79 -11.72 61.11
CA MET A 194 -12.15 -13.04 61.01
C MET A 194 -10.62 -12.95 61.10
N SER A 195 -9.95 -14.09 61.28
CA SER A 195 -8.49 -14.14 61.41
C SER A 195 -7.75 -13.51 60.24
N GLU A 196 -6.64 -12.83 60.54
CA GLU A 196 -5.76 -12.16 59.57
C GLU A 196 -6.51 -11.13 58.69
N SER A 197 -7.66 -10.63 59.14
CA SER A 197 -8.39 -9.53 58.49
C SER A 197 -7.96 -8.16 59.06
N ILE A 198 -8.07 -7.12 58.23
CA ILE A 198 -7.64 -5.76 58.53
C ILE A 198 -8.77 -4.80 58.19
N ALA A 199 -9.21 -3.99 59.15
CA ALA A 199 -10.22 -2.94 58.99
C ALA A 199 -9.68 -1.61 59.53
N ILE A 200 -9.43 -0.62 58.66
CA ILE A 200 -8.83 0.68 59.04
C ILE A 200 -9.66 1.82 58.46
N GLY A 201 -10.42 2.52 59.30
CA GLY A 201 -11.27 3.65 58.91
C GLY A 201 -12.54 3.77 59.74
N HIS A 202 -13.32 4.82 59.51
CA HIS A 202 -14.68 4.94 60.05
C HIS A 202 -15.61 3.97 59.30
N GLU A 203 -16.28 3.05 60.00
CA GLU A 203 -17.14 2.01 59.40
C GLU A 203 -16.41 1.11 58.37
N ALA A 204 -15.09 0.92 58.51
CA ALA A 204 -14.35 -0.03 57.67
C ALA A 204 -14.70 -1.48 58.06
N GLN A 205 -14.96 -2.37 57.11
CA GLN A 205 -15.50 -3.71 57.36
C GLN A 205 -14.78 -4.78 56.53
N ALA A 206 -14.16 -5.76 57.19
CA ALA A 206 -13.53 -6.92 56.59
C ALA A 206 -14.13 -8.21 57.18
N ASP A 207 -15.00 -8.88 56.41
CA ASP A 207 -15.89 -9.92 56.96
C ASP A 207 -15.28 -11.33 57.02
N LYS A 208 -14.29 -11.62 56.15
CA LYS A 208 -13.70 -12.96 55.99
C LYS A 208 -12.18 -12.94 56.11
N THR A 209 -11.61 -14.14 56.25
CA THR A 209 -10.17 -14.39 56.41
C THR A 209 -9.35 -13.73 55.31
N TRP A 210 -8.25 -13.08 55.69
CA TRP A 210 -7.40 -12.28 54.79
C TRP A 210 -8.13 -11.10 54.09
N GLY A 211 -9.33 -10.73 54.52
CA GLY A 211 -10.03 -9.54 54.03
C GLY A 211 -9.36 -8.26 54.51
N ILE A 212 -9.19 -7.28 53.63
CA ILE A 212 -8.51 -6.00 53.93
C ILE A 212 -9.41 -4.85 53.49
N ALA A 213 -9.94 -4.08 54.45
CA ALA A 213 -10.74 -2.88 54.23
C ALA A 213 -10.03 -1.65 54.81
N ILE A 214 -9.59 -0.72 53.96
CA ILE A 214 -8.86 0.48 54.37
C ILE A 214 -9.51 1.71 53.73
N GLY A 215 -10.13 2.55 54.55
CA GLY A 215 -10.89 3.72 54.15
C GLY A 215 -12.24 3.81 54.86
N THR A 216 -12.79 5.02 54.94
CA THR A 216 -14.14 5.23 55.50
C THR A 216 -15.18 4.47 54.68
N ARG A 217 -15.93 3.57 55.32
CA ARG A 217 -16.90 2.65 54.69
C ARG A 217 -16.31 1.73 53.63
N ALA A 218 -15.00 1.44 53.68
CA ALA A 218 -14.41 0.38 52.88
C ALA A 218 -14.99 -0.97 53.32
N THR A 219 -15.41 -1.82 52.38
CA THR A 219 -16.06 -3.11 52.65
C THR A 219 -15.38 -4.24 51.87
N ALA A 220 -14.80 -5.22 52.57
CA ALA A 220 -14.12 -6.39 52.03
C ALA A 220 -14.80 -7.67 52.54
N SER A 221 -15.82 -8.15 51.82
CA SER A 221 -16.76 -9.17 52.31
C SER A 221 -16.43 -10.62 51.95
N ASP A 222 -15.38 -10.90 51.19
CA ASP A 222 -14.97 -12.27 50.84
C ASP A 222 -13.51 -12.61 51.18
N VAL A 223 -13.15 -13.89 51.11
CA VAL A 223 -11.83 -14.41 51.44
C VAL A 223 -10.78 -13.78 50.51
N ARG A 224 -9.74 -13.18 51.10
CA ARG A 224 -8.71 -12.36 50.40
C ARG A 224 -9.26 -11.20 49.57
N SER A 225 -10.45 -10.68 49.87
CA SER A 225 -10.94 -9.45 49.22
C SER A 225 -10.21 -8.22 49.77
N LEU A 226 -9.87 -7.27 48.89
CA LEU A 226 -9.24 -5.99 49.22
C LEU A 226 -10.16 -4.84 48.82
N ALA A 227 -10.42 -3.92 49.74
CA ALA A 227 -11.11 -2.66 49.52
C ALA A 227 -10.26 -1.51 50.07
N LEU A 228 -9.78 -0.62 49.20
CA LEU A 228 -8.89 0.50 49.53
C LEU A 228 -9.44 1.82 48.98
N GLY A 229 -10.13 2.58 49.81
CA GLY A 229 -10.74 3.87 49.45
C GLY A 229 -12.02 4.19 50.23
N HIS A 230 -12.48 5.44 50.13
CA HIS A 230 -13.79 5.84 50.65
C HIS A 230 -14.90 5.08 49.92
N GLN A 231 -15.77 4.36 50.65
CA GLN A 231 -16.82 3.51 50.07
C GLN A 231 -16.33 2.49 49.02
N ALA A 232 -15.05 2.11 49.05
CA ALA A 232 -14.52 1.03 48.22
C ALA A 232 -15.17 -0.29 48.65
N LYS A 233 -15.66 -1.08 47.70
CA LYS A 233 -16.41 -2.31 47.94
C LYS A 233 -15.84 -3.47 47.16
N SER A 234 -15.37 -4.49 47.85
CA SER A 234 -14.94 -5.76 47.27
C SER A 234 -15.74 -6.91 47.89
N THR A 235 -16.53 -7.61 47.08
CA THR A 235 -17.36 -8.75 47.53
C THR A 235 -17.10 -10.03 46.75
N GLY A 236 -16.20 -10.00 45.77
CA GLY A 236 -15.74 -11.21 45.08
C GLY A 236 -14.61 -11.90 45.82
N TYR A 237 -14.54 -13.23 45.73
CA TYR A 237 -13.38 -13.99 46.19
C TYR A 237 -12.11 -13.49 45.53
N LYS A 238 -11.06 -13.19 46.32
CA LYS A 238 -9.78 -12.63 45.81
C LYS A 238 -9.91 -11.35 44.97
N ALA A 239 -11.01 -10.60 45.09
CA ALA A 239 -11.26 -9.40 44.32
C ALA A 239 -10.63 -8.14 44.96
N ASN A 240 -10.22 -7.17 44.15
CA ASN A 240 -9.54 -5.95 44.61
C ASN A 240 -10.27 -4.69 44.11
N ALA A 241 -10.80 -3.88 45.02
CA ALA A 241 -11.38 -2.58 44.76
C ALA A 241 -10.47 -1.47 45.32
N ILE A 242 -9.91 -0.62 44.46
CA ILE A 242 -8.93 0.40 44.82
C ILE A 242 -9.33 1.75 44.21
N GLY A 243 -9.76 2.68 45.06
CA GLY A 243 -10.30 3.99 44.67
C GLY A 243 -11.57 4.33 45.46
N ALA A 244 -11.93 5.60 45.50
CA ALA A 244 -13.22 6.01 46.06
C ALA A 244 -14.37 5.41 45.23
N ASP A 245 -15.35 4.79 45.89
CA ASP A 245 -16.52 4.14 45.28
C ASP A 245 -16.18 3.03 44.27
N ALA A 246 -14.94 2.51 44.28
CA ALA A 246 -14.52 1.38 43.45
C ALA A 246 -15.27 0.10 43.89
N THR A 247 -15.77 -0.68 42.94
CA THR A 247 -16.65 -1.83 43.18
C THR A 247 -16.14 -3.07 42.45
N ALA A 248 -15.65 -4.07 43.19
CA ALA A 248 -15.15 -5.36 42.68
C ALA A 248 -16.01 -6.52 43.22
N ASN A 249 -17.06 -6.88 42.49
CA ASN A 249 -18.04 -7.89 42.94
C ASN A 249 -17.81 -9.28 42.34
N GLY A 250 -17.14 -9.40 41.19
CA GLY A 250 -16.84 -10.69 40.56
C GLY A 250 -15.66 -11.40 41.22
N ASN A 251 -15.63 -12.73 41.19
CA ASN A 251 -14.51 -13.52 41.72
C ASN A 251 -13.25 -13.26 40.87
N HIS A 252 -12.10 -13.02 41.51
CA HIS A 252 -10.85 -12.58 40.88
C HIS A 252 -10.96 -11.26 40.08
N ALA A 253 -11.97 -10.43 40.34
CA ALA A 253 -12.15 -9.14 39.67
C ALA A 253 -11.26 -8.04 40.28
N ASN A 254 -10.79 -7.11 39.43
CA ASN A 254 -10.00 -5.96 39.85
C ASN A 254 -10.64 -4.66 39.36
N ALA A 255 -10.99 -3.76 40.26
CA ALA A 255 -11.52 -2.43 39.98
C ALA A 255 -10.58 -1.36 40.56
N ILE A 256 -9.79 -0.71 39.71
CA ILE A 256 -8.76 0.26 40.11
C ILE A 256 -9.04 1.61 39.43
N GLY A 257 -9.48 2.58 40.23
CA GLY A 257 -9.89 3.91 39.82
C GLY A 257 -11.13 4.38 40.59
N SER A 258 -11.36 5.70 40.67
CA SER A 258 -12.58 6.23 41.31
C SER A 258 -13.82 5.74 40.56
N SER A 259 -14.77 5.14 41.27
CA SER A 259 -15.99 4.56 40.69
C SER A 259 -15.73 3.48 39.62
N ALA A 260 -14.54 2.88 39.59
CA ALA A 260 -14.25 1.72 38.75
C ALA A 260 -15.14 0.53 39.18
N THR A 261 -15.69 -0.20 38.22
CA THR A 261 -16.69 -1.24 38.44
C THR A 261 -16.28 -2.52 37.71
N ALA A 262 -15.96 -3.58 38.46
CA ALA A 262 -15.63 -4.90 37.96
C ALA A 262 -16.59 -5.94 38.56
N THR A 263 -17.65 -6.31 37.82
CA THR A 263 -18.71 -7.19 38.31
C THR A 263 -18.73 -8.57 37.66
N GLY A 264 -18.06 -8.75 36.51
CA GLY A 264 -17.90 -10.07 35.91
C GLY A 264 -16.79 -10.87 36.61
N ASP A 265 -16.90 -12.19 36.61
CA ASP A 265 -15.81 -13.04 37.11
C ASP A 265 -14.54 -12.83 36.27
N HIS A 266 -13.41 -12.67 36.96
CA HIS A 266 -12.10 -12.29 36.43
C HIS A 266 -12.08 -10.95 35.68
N ALA A 267 -13.10 -10.10 35.80
CA ALA A 267 -13.18 -8.83 35.08
C ALA A 267 -12.15 -7.80 35.60
N GLN A 268 -11.53 -7.06 34.69
CA GLN A 268 -10.45 -6.11 34.98
C GLN A 268 -10.86 -4.69 34.55
N ALA A 269 -11.03 -3.77 35.49
CA ALA A 269 -11.39 -2.37 35.25
C ALA A 269 -10.30 -1.42 35.77
N PHE A 270 -9.54 -0.82 34.86
CA PHE A 270 -8.49 0.16 35.16
C PHE A 270 -8.85 1.54 34.59
N GLY A 271 -9.19 2.49 35.46
CA GLY A 271 -9.58 3.85 35.10
C GLY A 271 -10.77 4.36 35.93
N ALA A 272 -10.92 5.68 36.03
CA ALA A 272 -12.09 6.27 36.68
C ALA A 272 -13.37 5.93 35.89
N GLY A 273 -14.42 5.46 36.55
CA GLY A 273 -15.67 5.05 35.89
C GLY A 273 -15.55 3.88 34.90
N ALA A 274 -14.43 3.14 34.89
CA ALA A 274 -14.21 1.98 34.03
C ALA A 274 -15.16 0.83 34.41
N GLN A 275 -15.81 0.19 33.44
CA GLN A 275 -16.90 -0.77 33.64
C GLN A 275 -16.60 -2.13 32.98
N ALA A 276 -15.98 -3.05 33.71
CA ALA A 276 -15.72 -4.42 33.30
C ALA A 276 -16.82 -5.35 33.87
N THR A 277 -17.94 -5.46 33.14
CA THR A 277 -19.16 -6.11 33.68
C THR A 277 -19.44 -7.48 33.09
N GLY A 278 -18.92 -7.80 31.90
CA GLY A 278 -18.92 -9.17 31.35
C GLY A 278 -17.83 -10.06 31.97
N VAL A 279 -17.98 -11.37 31.87
CA VAL A 279 -17.00 -12.36 32.36
C VAL A 279 -15.69 -12.27 31.57
N ARG A 280 -14.55 -12.31 32.28
CA ARG A 280 -13.18 -12.25 31.71
C ARG A 280 -12.93 -11.02 30.82
N THR A 281 -13.63 -9.92 31.10
CA THR A 281 -13.46 -8.65 30.38
C THR A 281 -12.23 -7.87 30.84
N ASN A 282 -11.68 -7.06 29.94
CA ASN A 282 -10.53 -6.21 30.23
C ASN A 282 -10.79 -4.77 29.78
N VAL A 283 -10.68 -3.81 30.69
CA VAL A 283 -11.01 -2.40 30.47
C VAL A 283 -9.86 -1.51 30.93
N PHE A 284 -9.36 -0.68 30.02
CA PHE A 284 -8.25 0.25 30.26
C PHE A 284 -8.59 1.64 29.74
N GLY A 285 -9.09 2.52 30.62
CA GLY A 285 -9.43 3.91 30.29
C GLY A 285 -10.56 4.48 31.14
N SER A 286 -10.56 5.80 31.31
CA SER A 286 -11.69 6.50 31.95
C SER A 286 -12.98 6.23 31.19
N ASP A 287 -14.08 5.95 31.89
CA ASP A 287 -15.42 5.75 31.33
C ASP A 287 -15.52 4.66 30.23
N ALA A 288 -14.50 3.80 30.11
CA ALA A 288 -14.48 2.70 29.16
C ALA A 288 -15.34 1.54 29.70
N ALA A 289 -15.96 0.77 28.81
CA ALA A 289 -16.88 -0.30 29.18
C ALA A 289 -16.66 -1.56 28.34
N ALA A 290 -16.54 -2.72 29.00
CA ALA A 290 -16.60 -4.04 28.39
C ALA A 290 -17.73 -4.82 29.07
N THR A 291 -18.85 -4.95 28.35
CA THR A 291 -20.13 -5.40 28.91
C THR A 291 -20.56 -6.78 28.40
N ALA A 292 -19.89 -7.31 27.38
CA ALA A 292 -20.07 -8.67 26.89
C ALA A 292 -18.89 -9.56 27.29
N ASP A 293 -19.12 -10.88 27.43
CA ASP A 293 -18.08 -11.81 27.87
C ASP A 293 -16.88 -11.86 26.91
N TYR A 294 -15.69 -12.05 27.49
CA TYR A 294 -14.40 -12.10 26.77
C TYR A 294 -14.08 -10.85 25.94
N SER A 295 -14.75 -9.72 26.17
CA SER A 295 -14.55 -8.48 25.43
C SER A 295 -13.52 -7.54 26.09
N ILE A 296 -12.92 -6.66 25.27
CA ILE A 296 -11.81 -5.79 25.69
C ILE A 296 -12.07 -4.35 25.26
N ALA A 297 -11.95 -3.37 26.15
CA ALA A 297 -12.13 -1.95 25.85
C ALA A 297 -10.90 -1.12 26.29
N ILE A 298 -10.21 -0.49 25.32
CA ILE A 298 -8.97 0.26 25.56
C ILE A 298 -9.11 1.68 25.00
N GLY A 299 -9.05 2.68 25.88
CA GLY A 299 -9.20 4.11 25.56
C GLY A 299 -10.43 4.74 26.20
N ASN A 300 -10.42 6.07 26.41
CA ASN A 300 -11.54 6.77 27.05
C ASN A 300 -12.86 6.53 26.30
N LYS A 301 -13.91 6.09 27.00
CA LYS A 301 -15.23 5.79 26.42
C LYS A 301 -15.21 4.75 25.29
N ALA A 302 -14.18 3.89 25.24
CA ALA A 302 -14.22 2.68 24.40
C ALA A 302 -15.31 1.74 24.93
N ASN A 303 -16.14 1.19 24.06
CA ASN A 303 -17.30 0.37 24.41
C ASN A 303 -17.27 -0.98 23.65
N ALA A 304 -16.92 -2.04 24.38
CA ALA A 304 -16.94 -3.41 23.93
C ALA A 304 -18.21 -4.12 24.44
N SER A 305 -19.28 -3.99 23.65
CA SER A 305 -20.61 -4.56 23.90
C SER A 305 -20.90 -5.82 23.08
N THR A 306 -19.87 -6.42 22.50
CA THR A 306 -19.95 -7.63 21.66
C THR A 306 -18.98 -8.68 22.20
N ALA A 307 -19.44 -9.92 22.37
CA ALA A 307 -18.61 -10.99 22.92
C ALA A 307 -17.37 -11.26 22.06
N ASN A 308 -16.27 -11.69 22.68
CA ASN A 308 -14.96 -11.94 22.06
C ASN A 308 -14.41 -10.78 21.19
N SER A 309 -14.88 -9.54 21.40
CA SER A 309 -14.58 -8.39 20.54
C SER A 309 -13.82 -7.30 21.29
N ILE A 310 -13.05 -6.50 20.55
CA ILE A 310 -12.14 -5.48 21.09
C ILE A 310 -12.55 -4.08 20.59
N ALA A 311 -12.82 -3.15 21.50
CA ALA A 311 -12.88 -1.72 21.20
C ALA A 311 -11.51 -1.09 21.50
N LEU A 312 -10.84 -0.58 20.47
CA LEU A 312 -9.49 -0.02 20.57
C LEU A 312 -9.47 1.45 20.14
N GLY A 313 -9.04 2.33 21.04
CA GLY A 313 -9.04 3.78 20.87
C GLY A 313 -10.24 4.46 21.55
N ALA A 314 -10.11 5.76 21.81
CA ALA A 314 -11.18 6.53 22.47
C ALA A 314 -12.47 6.56 21.64
N ASN A 315 -13.63 6.53 22.30
CA ASN A 315 -14.97 6.42 21.70
C ASN A 315 -15.19 5.21 20.74
N SER A 316 -14.26 4.26 20.62
CA SER A 316 -14.42 3.11 19.73
C SER A 316 -15.54 2.19 20.20
N THR A 317 -16.34 1.66 19.29
CA THR A 317 -17.47 0.77 19.61
C THR A 317 -17.36 -0.54 18.85
N THR A 318 -17.46 -1.68 19.53
CA THR A 318 -17.57 -2.98 18.85
C THR A 318 -18.90 -3.11 18.10
N ARG A 319 -18.92 -3.97 17.09
CA ARG A 319 -20.14 -4.46 16.43
C ARG A 319 -20.00 -5.95 16.18
N SER A 320 -21.12 -6.69 16.19
CA SER A 320 -21.17 -8.08 15.74
C SER A 320 -20.41 -8.28 14.43
N ALA A 321 -19.52 -9.27 14.41
CA ALA A 321 -18.75 -9.61 13.23
C ALA A 321 -19.68 -10.06 12.10
N THR A 322 -19.42 -9.61 10.88
CA THR A 322 -20.25 -9.91 9.71
C THR A 322 -19.62 -11.06 8.94
N ASN A 323 -20.34 -12.17 8.76
CA ASN A 323 -19.93 -13.21 7.82
C ASN A 323 -20.15 -12.70 6.39
N VAL A 324 -19.07 -12.54 5.63
CA VAL A 324 -19.10 -12.10 4.23
C VAL A 324 -18.52 -13.21 3.37
N THR A 325 -19.37 -13.92 2.63
CA THR A 325 -18.99 -15.03 1.73
C THR A 325 -18.79 -14.58 0.28
N ASN A 326 -19.37 -13.44 -0.08
CA ASN A 326 -19.40 -12.86 -1.42
C ASN A 326 -19.68 -11.35 -1.35
N ALA A 327 -19.38 -10.63 -2.43
CA ALA A 327 -19.72 -9.23 -2.63
C ALA A 327 -19.95 -8.94 -4.12
N THR A 328 -21.01 -8.19 -4.46
CA THR A 328 -21.33 -7.83 -5.85
C THR A 328 -20.98 -6.37 -6.13
N VAL A 329 -20.15 -6.14 -7.15
CA VAL A 329 -19.72 -4.80 -7.60
C VAL A 329 -19.98 -4.69 -9.10
N ALA A 330 -20.67 -3.64 -9.56
CA ALA A 330 -21.00 -3.43 -10.98
C ALA A 330 -21.54 -4.69 -11.69
N GLY A 331 -22.48 -5.40 -11.04
CA GLY A 331 -23.09 -6.64 -11.54
C GLY A 331 -22.23 -7.90 -11.45
N HIS A 332 -20.95 -7.79 -11.09
CA HIS A 332 -20.04 -8.93 -10.96
C HIS A 332 -19.96 -9.37 -9.49
N THR A 333 -20.22 -10.65 -9.23
CA THR A 333 -20.17 -11.22 -7.88
C THR A 333 -18.81 -11.88 -7.62
N TYR A 334 -18.04 -11.30 -6.73
CA TYR A 334 -16.83 -11.87 -6.15
C TYR A 334 -17.23 -12.77 -4.97
N GLY A 335 -16.54 -13.88 -4.76
CA GLY A 335 -16.83 -14.80 -3.66
C GLY A 335 -15.76 -15.87 -3.50
N GLY A 336 -16.00 -16.82 -2.59
CA GLY A 336 -14.97 -17.77 -2.16
C GLY A 336 -13.96 -17.15 -1.20
N PHE A 337 -14.37 -16.15 -0.42
CA PHE A 337 -13.54 -15.51 0.58
C PHE A 337 -13.23 -16.48 1.73
N ALA A 338 -12.02 -16.38 2.30
CA ALA A 338 -11.64 -17.10 3.51
C ALA A 338 -12.22 -16.42 4.78
N GLY A 339 -12.11 -17.09 5.94
CA GLY A 339 -12.48 -16.50 7.23
C GLY A 339 -13.98 -16.34 7.49
N THR A 340 -14.84 -17.06 6.76
CA THR A 340 -16.32 -16.99 6.78
C THR A 340 -17.00 -17.52 8.06
N SER A 341 -16.30 -17.48 9.19
CA SER A 341 -16.83 -17.80 10.53
C SER A 341 -16.12 -16.95 11.60
N PRO A 342 -16.24 -15.60 11.56
CA PRO A 342 -15.55 -14.73 12.50
C PRO A 342 -16.15 -14.81 13.90
N VAL A 343 -15.32 -15.05 14.92
CA VAL A 343 -15.74 -15.24 16.32
C VAL A 343 -16.00 -13.94 17.10
N GLY A 344 -15.53 -12.81 16.57
CA GLY A 344 -15.56 -11.49 17.18
C GLY A 344 -14.97 -10.43 16.23
N SER A 345 -14.91 -9.16 16.65
CA SER A 345 -14.37 -8.07 15.84
C SER A 345 -13.37 -7.20 16.62
N VAL A 346 -12.37 -6.64 15.94
CA VAL A 346 -11.51 -5.58 16.46
C VAL A 346 -11.96 -4.26 15.83
N SER A 347 -12.59 -3.41 16.62
CA SER A 347 -13.07 -2.10 16.19
C SER A 347 -12.12 -0.99 16.65
N VAL A 348 -11.46 -0.35 15.67
CA VAL A 348 -10.52 0.77 15.90
C VAL A 348 -11.21 2.14 15.94
N GLY A 349 -12.54 2.19 15.96
CA GLY A 349 -13.32 3.42 15.92
C GLY A 349 -14.83 3.17 16.04
N LYS A 350 -15.61 4.07 15.45
CA LYS A 350 -17.06 3.95 15.22
C LYS A 350 -17.43 4.71 13.95
N ALA A 351 -18.68 4.61 13.50
CA ALA A 351 -19.14 5.35 12.31
C ALA A 351 -18.93 6.87 12.46
N GLY A 352 -18.20 7.49 11.54
CA GLY A 352 -17.82 8.91 11.57
C GLY A 352 -16.63 9.26 12.48
N GLU A 353 -16.07 8.29 13.21
CA GLU A 353 -14.80 8.40 13.96
C GLU A 353 -13.91 7.19 13.63
N GLU A 354 -13.75 6.90 12.34
CA GLU A 354 -12.84 5.89 11.80
C GLU A 354 -11.36 6.28 11.99
N ARG A 355 -10.46 5.29 11.98
CA ARG A 355 -9.00 5.50 12.12
C ARG A 355 -8.20 4.83 11.02
N GLN A 356 -7.11 5.47 10.61
CA GLN A 356 -6.12 4.86 9.72
C GLN A 356 -5.27 3.85 10.49
N ILE A 357 -4.97 2.71 9.86
CA ILE A 357 -4.05 1.70 10.39
C ILE A 357 -2.76 1.81 9.58
N HIS A 358 -1.70 2.29 10.22
CA HIS A 358 -0.38 2.48 9.59
C HIS A 358 0.55 1.28 9.85
N ASN A 359 1.66 1.22 9.12
CA ASN A 359 2.71 0.20 9.24
C ASN A 359 2.23 -1.26 9.02
N VAL A 360 1.11 -1.43 8.29
CA VAL A 360 0.61 -2.75 7.85
C VAL A 360 1.54 -3.31 6.78
N ALA A 361 2.22 -4.41 7.08
CA ALA A 361 3.02 -5.17 6.12
C ALA A 361 2.15 -5.72 4.98
N ALA A 362 2.77 -6.16 3.88
CA ALA A 362 2.01 -6.77 2.79
C ALA A 362 1.47 -8.15 3.20
N GLY A 363 0.15 -8.31 3.26
CA GLY A 363 -0.50 -9.59 3.59
C GLY A 363 -0.36 -10.63 2.48
N LYS A 364 -0.50 -11.92 2.80
CA LYS A 364 -0.52 -13.02 1.82
C LYS A 364 -1.65 -12.81 0.79
N ILE A 365 -1.34 -12.89 -0.51
CA ILE A 365 -2.35 -12.84 -1.58
C ILE A 365 -2.61 -14.26 -2.08
N SER A 366 -3.67 -14.89 -1.55
CA SER A 366 -4.11 -16.24 -1.91
C SER A 366 -5.55 -16.49 -1.47
N ALA A 367 -6.21 -17.51 -2.04
CA ALA A 367 -7.63 -17.81 -1.78
C ALA A 367 -7.93 -18.26 -0.33
N ASP A 368 -6.91 -18.68 0.42
CA ASP A 368 -6.98 -19.08 1.83
C ASP A 368 -6.54 -17.97 2.81
N SER A 369 -6.18 -16.78 2.31
CA SER A 369 -5.62 -15.71 3.15
C SER A 369 -6.68 -14.97 3.98
N THR A 370 -6.34 -14.69 5.23
CA THR A 370 -7.10 -13.82 6.15
C THR A 370 -6.30 -12.60 6.58
N ASP A 371 -5.21 -12.28 5.89
CA ASP A 371 -4.35 -11.13 6.19
C ASP A 371 -4.99 -9.81 5.72
N ALA A 372 -4.69 -8.71 6.42
CA ALA A 372 -5.01 -7.38 5.93
C ALA A 372 -4.11 -7.01 4.74
N VAL A 373 -4.72 -6.62 3.61
CA VAL A 373 -3.98 -6.05 2.48
C VAL A 373 -3.68 -4.57 2.72
N ASN A 374 -2.50 -4.11 2.30
CA ASN A 374 -2.09 -2.72 2.44
C ASN A 374 -2.21 -1.94 1.11
N GLY A 375 -1.98 -0.62 1.17
CA GLY A 375 -2.14 0.28 0.02
C GLY A 375 -1.20 -0.02 -1.16
N SER A 376 0.01 -0.54 -0.94
CA SER A 376 0.95 -0.83 -2.04
C SER A 376 0.56 -2.09 -2.81
N GLN A 377 -0.09 -3.06 -2.16
CA GLN A 377 -0.66 -4.24 -2.83
C GLN A 377 -1.80 -3.85 -3.77
N LEU A 378 -2.75 -3.03 -3.28
CA LEU A 378 -3.85 -2.52 -4.09
C LEU A 378 -3.34 -1.64 -5.25
N TYR A 379 -2.35 -0.79 -4.99
CA TYR A 379 -1.69 0.03 -6.02
C TYR A 379 -1.01 -0.83 -7.10
N SER A 380 -0.36 -1.94 -6.72
CA SER A 380 0.24 -2.89 -7.67
C SER A 380 -0.82 -3.49 -8.62
N VAL A 381 -1.94 -3.97 -8.06
CA VAL A 381 -3.06 -4.51 -8.85
C VAL A 381 -3.69 -3.44 -9.77
N ALA A 382 -3.83 -2.21 -9.27
CA ALA A 382 -4.36 -1.09 -10.07
C ALA A 382 -3.46 -0.73 -11.25
N ASN A 383 -2.13 -0.74 -11.07
CA ASN A 383 -1.16 -0.47 -12.13
C ASN A 383 -1.13 -1.59 -13.19
N ASP A 384 -1.21 -2.86 -12.78
CA ASP A 384 -1.29 -3.97 -13.73
C ASP A 384 -2.60 -3.92 -14.53
N LEU A 385 -3.73 -3.70 -13.87
CA LEU A 385 -5.03 -3.51 -14.54
C LEU A 385 -5.00 -2.32 -15.52
N GLN A 386 -4.43 -1.18 -15.14
CA GLN A 386 -4.26 -0.03 -16.03
C GLN A 386 -3.37 -0.37 -17.22
N THR A 387 -2.33 -1.17 -17.02
CA THR A 387 -1.44 -1.67 -18.08
C THR A 387 -2.17 -2.62 -19.03
N GLN A 388 -2.99 -3.53 -18.50
CA GLN A 388 -3.85 -4.41 -19.30
C GLN A 388 -4.82 -3.59 -20.16
N ILE A 389 -5.52 -2.60 -19.58
CA ILE A 389 -6.44 -1.70 -20.31
C ILE A 389 -5.69 -0.93 -21.42
N ASN A 390 -4.53 -0.36 -21.11
CA ASN A 390 -3.71 0.42 -22.04
C ASN A 390 -3.14 -0.43 -23.19
N ASN A 391 -2.96 -1.74 -23.00
CA ASN A 391 -2.44 -2.63 -24.03
C ASN A 391 -3.54 -3.33 -24.83
N SER A 392 -4.63 -3.77 -24.19
CA SER A 392 -5.69 -4.57 -24.82
C SER A 392 -6.48 -3.77 -25.85
N THR A 393 -7.00 -2.60 -25.45
CA THR A 393 -7.92 -1.83 -26.29
C THR A 393 -7.18 -1.14 -27.43
N PRO A 394 -6.10 -0.36 -27.18
CA PRO A 394 -5.35 0.28 -28.26
C PRO A 394 -4.57 -0.73 -29.11
N GLY A 395 -3.96 -1.78 -28.53
CA GLY A 395 -3.11 -2.72 -29.26
C GLY A 395 -3.87 -3.51 -30.33
N ALA A 396 -4.98 -4.15 -29.94
CA ALA A 396 -5.81 -4.91 -30.87
C ALA A 396 -6.49 -4.01 -31.92
N ILE A 397 -7.00 -2.84 -31.50
CA ILE A 397 -7.66 -1.90 -32.42
C ILE A 397 -6.65 -1.29 -33.39
N ASN A 398 -5.46 -0.87 -32.95
CA ASN A 398 -4.42 -0.34 -33.84
C ASN A 398 -3.91 -1.39 -34.83
N ASN A 399 -3.78 -2.66 -34.43
CA ASN A 399 -3.45 -3.74 -35.36
C ASN A 399 -4.56 -3.94 -36.41
N ASN A 400 -5.83 -3.89 -36.02
CA ASN A 400 -6.96 -3.96 -36.94
C ASN A 400 -7.06 -2.74 -37.87
N ILE A 401 -6.80 -1.53 -37.36
CA ILE A 401 -6.72 -0.29 -38.15
C ILE A 401 -5.55 -0.35 -39.14
N ASN A 402 -4.36 -0.80 -38.72
CA ASN A 402 -3.20 -0.95 -39.60
C ASN A 402 -3.47 -1.99 -40.70
N ASN A 403 -4.07 -3.13 -40.37
CA ASN A 403 -4.50 -4.13 -41.35
C ASN A 403 -5.56 -3.58 -42.32
N LEU A 404 -6.52 -2.79 -41.82
CA LEU A 404 -7.54 -2.14 -42.64
C LEU A 404 -6.93 -1.08 -43.56
N ASN A 405 -6.06 -0.21 -43.05
CA ASN A 405 -5.34 0.82 -43.82
C ASN A 405 -4.48 0.18 -44.92
N ASN A 406 -3.75 -0.90 -44.61
CA ASN A 406 -3.00 -1.67 -45.60
C ASN A 406 -3.93 -2.27 -46.67
N ARG A 407 -5.10 -2.80 -46.28
CA ARG A 407 -6.08 -3.35 -47.23
C ARG A 407 -6.72 -2.26 -48.10
N VAL A 408 -7.08 -1.11 -47.51
CA VAL A 408 -7.62 0.07 -48.22
C VAL A 408 -6.59 0.62 -49.19
N GLY A 409 -5.36 0.88 -48.77
CA GLY A 409 -4.29 1.36 -49.66
C GLY A 409 -3.91 0.36 -50.76
N ASN A 410 -4.15 -0.94 -50.58
CA ASN A 410 -4.03 -1.93 -51.64
C ASN A 410 -5.24 -1.92 -52.60
N VAL A 411 -6.45 -1.70 -52.10
CA VAL A 411 -7.65 -1.48 -52.93
C VAL A 411 -7.52 -0.19 -53.74
N GLU A 412 -7.04 0.92 -53.16
CA GLU A 412 -6.78 2.18 -53.86
C GLU A 412 -5.78 2.01 -55.01
N LYS A 413 -4.64 1.35 -54.76
CA LYS A 413 -3.66 1.02 -55.81
C LYS A 413 -4.29 0.17 -56.91
N ARG A 414 -5.13 -0.80 -56.57
CA ARG A 414 -5.85 -1.66 -57.52
C ARG A 414 -6.88 -0.87 -58.34
N VAL A 415 -7.67 0.00 -57.71
CA VAL A 415 -8.64 0.89 -58.38
C VAL A 415 -7.92 1.85 -59.32
N ASN A 416 -6.80 2.46 -58.91
CA ASN A 416 -6.04 3.36 -59.78
C ASN A 416 -5.45 2.63 -60.99
N LYS A 417 -4.90 1.42 -60.79
CA LYS A 417 -4.44 0.54 -61.87
C LYS A 417 -5.56 0.18 -62.86
N VAL A 418 -6.73 -0.20 -62.34
CA VAL A 418 -7.93 -0.53 -63.14
C VAL A 418 -8.47 0.71 -63.87
N GLY A 419 -8.40 1.90 -63.29
CA GLY A 419 -8.74 3.16 -63.96
C GLY A 419 -7.79 3.45 -65.12
N ALA A 420 -6.48 3.37 -64.88
CA ALA A 420 -5.45 3.61 -65.90
C ALA A 420 -5.52 2.58 -67.04
N GLY A 421 -5.74 1.29 -66.73
CA GLY A 421 -5.91 0.25 -67.73
C GLY A 421 -7.21 0.37 -68.52
N SER A 422 -8.30 0.77 -67.89
CA SER A 422 -9.57 1.08 -68.60
C SER A 422 -9.40 2.25 -69.56
N ALA A 423 -8.67 3.30 -69.17
CA ALA A 423 -8.32 4.42 -70.05
C ALA A 423 -7.41 3.96 -71.21
N ALA A 424 -6.44 3.08 -70.96
CA ALA A 424 -5.57 2.53 -72.00
C ALA A 424 -6.35 1.68 -73.02
N LEU A 425 -7.32 0.87 -72.57
CA LEU A 425 -8.23 0.12 -73.44
C LEU A 425 -9.16 1.05 -74.25
N ALA A 426 -9.63 2.15 -73.64
CA ALA A 426 -10.48 3.13 -74.32
C ALA A 426 -9.74 3.90 -75.44
N ALA A 427 -8.41 4.05 -75.32
CA ALA A 427 -7.57 4.65 -76.36
C ALA A 427 -7.28 3.73 -77.57
N LEU A 428 -7.73 2.46 -77.56
CA LEU A 428 -7.52 1.52 -78.66
C LEU A 428 -8.48 1.80 -79.82
N HIS A 429 -8.05 2.63 -80.77
CA HIS A 429 -8.77 2.89 -82.02
C HIS A 429 -8.15 2.10 -83.19
N PRO A 430 -8.95 1.34 -83.97
CA PRO A 430 -8.48 0.73 -85.21
C PRO A 430 -8.44 1.75 -86.34
N LEU A 431 -7.45 1.61 -87.22
CA LEU A 431 -7.36 2.28 -88.52
C LEU A 431 -8.58 1.96 -89.41
N ASP A 432 -8.77 2.77 -90.45
CA ASP A 432 -9.82 2.56 -91.46
C ASP A 432 -9.68 1.21 -92.19
N PHE A 433 -10.79 0.75 -92.79
CA PHE A 433 -10.83 -0.56 -93.45
C PHE A 433 -9.97 -0.59 -94.72
N ASN A 434 -9.04 -1.55 -94.77
CA ASN A 434 -8.33 -1.95 -95.99
C ASN A 434 -8.83 -3.35 -96.40
N PRO A 435 -9.29 -3.58 -97.65
CA PRO A 435 -9.72 -4.91 -98.09
C PRO A 435 -8.63 -5.98 -98.05
N ASP A 436 -7.36 -5.59 -98.21
CA ASP A 436 -6.20 -6.49 -98.17
C ASP A 436 -5.78 -6.82 -96.72
N ASP A 437 -5.74 -5.82 -95.83
CA ASP A 437 -5.34 -5.97 -94.43
C ASP A 437 -6.55 -6.09 -93.47
N LYS A 438 -7.04 -7.30 -93.29
CA LYS A 438 -8.21 -7.59 -92.43
C LYS A 438 -7.94 -7.54 -90.92
N TRP A 439 -6.68 -7.36 -90.52
CA TRP A 439 -6.24 -7.26 -89.14
C TRP A 439 -5.63 -5.88 -88.86
N THR A 440 -5.95 -5.30 -87.71
CA THR A 440 -5.30 -4.09 -87.20
C THR A 440 -4.84 -4.32 -85.77
N ILE A 441 -3.61 -3.92 -85.45
CA ILE A 441 -3.11 -3.89 -84.07
C ILE A 441 -3.02 -2.42 -83.65
N ALA A 442 -3.57 -2.10 -82.48
CA ALA A 442 -3.45 -0.79 -81.85
C ALA A 442 -2.75 -0.91 -80.49
N ALA A 443 -2.04 0.14 -80.11
CA ALA A 443 -1.47 0.31 -78.78
C ALA A 443 -2.08 1.54 -78.12
N GLY A 444 -2.56 1.39 -76.89
CA GLY A 444 -3.16 2.45 -76.09
C GLY A 444 -2.34 2.73 -74.85
N TYR A 445 -2.34 3.98 -74.40
CA TYR A 445 -1.75 4.40 -73.13
C TYR A 445 -2.82 5.08 -72.28
N GLY A 446 -2.84 4.78 -70.99
CA GLY A 446 -3.81 5.30 -70.05
C GLY A 446 -3.17 5.66 -68.72
N HIS A 447 -3.63 6.77 -68.16
CA HIS A 447 -3.15 7.33 -66.91
C HIS A 447 -4.35 7.68 -66.02
N TYR A 448 -4.29 7.32 -64.74
CA TYR A 448 -5.32 7.65 -63.77
C TYR A 448 -4.70 7.83 -62.38
N HIS A 449 -4.84 9.03 -61.80
CA HIS A 449 -4.21 9.44 -60.55
C HIS A 449 -2.69 9.12 -60.54
N ASN A 450 -2.24 8.14 -59.75
CA ASN A 450 -0.83 7.76 -59.64
C ASN A 450 -0.58 6.35 -60.21
N ALA A 451 -1.25 6.02 -61.33
CA ALA A 451 -1.09 4.76 -62.04
C ALA A 451 -1.06 4.98 -63.55
N ASN A 452 -0.23 4.18 -64.22
CA ASN A 452 -0.06 4.16 -65.66
C ASN A 452 -0.33 2.73 -66.18
N SER A 453 -0.92 2.61 -67.37
CA SER A 453 -1.09 1.34 -68.07
C SER A 453 -0.81 1.53 -69.55
N ALA A 454 -0.27 0.50 -70.18
CA ALA A 454 -0.44 0.31 -71.62
C ALA A 454 -1.58 -0.68 -71.86
N ALA A 455 -2.08 -0.70 -73.10
CA ALA A 455 -2.97 -1.73 -73.61
C ALA A 455 -2.58 -2.07 -75.05
N LEU A 456 -2.86 -3.31 -75.45
CA LEU A 456 -2.70 -3.78 -76.82
C LEU A 456 -4.03 -4.37 -77.28
N GLY A 457 -4.49 -3.96 -78.47
CA GLY A 457 -5.73 -4.39 -79.08
C GLY A 457 -5.51 -4.99 -80.45
N ALA A 458 -6.15 -6.12 -80.73
CA ALA A 458 -6.27 -6.70 -82.07
C ALA A 458 -7.71 -6.55 -82.55
N PHE A 459 -7.86 -6.05 -83.76
CA PHE A 459 -9.15 -5.83 -84.43
C PHE A 459 -9.18 -6.64 -85.72
N TYR A 460 -10.28 -7.35 -85.96
CA TYR A 460 -10.49 -8.14 -87.17
C TYR A 460 -11.73 -7.63 -87.90
N ARG A 461 -11.54 -7.15 -89.14
CA ARG A 461 -12.62 -6.69 -90.02
C ARG A 461 -12.74 -7.65 -91.22
N PRO A 462 -13.63 -8.66 -91.18
CA PRO A 462 -13.84 -9.54 -92.34
C PRO A 462 -14.45 -8.82 -93.55
N ASN A 463 -15.16 -7.70 -93.31
CA ASN A 463 -15.77 -6.80 -94.30
C ASN A 463 -15.92 -5.37 -93.70
N GLU A 464 -16.42 -4.41 -94.49
CA GLU A 464 -16.61 -3.01 -94.04
C GLU A 464 -17.65 -2.83 -92.93
N ASP A 465 -18.62 -3.75 -92.86
CA ASP A 465 -19.83 -3.62 -92.03
C ASP A 465 -19.72 -4.35 -90.67
N THR A 466 -18.69 -5.17 -90.46
CA THR A 466 -18.46 -5.98 -89.24
C THR A 466 -17.03 -5.85 -88.73
N MET A 467 -16.87 -5.61 -87.43
CA MET A 467 -15.58 -5.61 -86.74
C MET A 467 -15.69 -6.44 -85.45
N PHE A 468 -14.73 -7.33 -85.24
CA PHE A 468 -14.45 -7.96 -83.96
C PHE A 468 -13.26 -7.26 -83.31
N SER A 469 -13.31 -7.04 -82.00
CA SER A 469 -12.21 -6.47 -81.22
C SER A 469 -11.89 -7.34 -80.02
N VAL A 470 -10.60 -7.43 -79.68
CA VAL A 470 -10.10 -7.99 -78.43
C VAL A 470 -8.90 -7.18 -77.97
N GLY A 471 -8.83 -6.85 -76.68
CA GLY A 471 -7.75 -6.05 -76.11
C GLY A 471 -7.42 -6.43 -74.68
N GLY A 472 -6.17 -6.18 -74.29
CA GLY A 472 -5.66 -6.47 -72.95
C GLY A 472 -4.73 -5.39 -72.42
N THR A 473 -4.74 -5.17 -71.11
CA THR A 473 -3.84 -4.23 -70.44
C THR A 473 -2.54 -4.90 -70.00
N VAL A 474 -1.45 -4.13 -70.03
CA VAL A 474 -0.12 -4.56 -69.57
C VAL A 474 0.59 -3.44 -68.79
N GLY A 475 1.47 -3.83 -67.87
CA GLY A 475 2.30 -2.92 -67.06
C GLY A 475 1.73 -2.60 -65.66
N THR A 476 0.43 -2.75 -65.42
CA THR A 476 -0.19 -2.50 -64.09
C THR A 476 0.00 -3.66 -63.10
N GLY A 477 0.12 -4.90 -63.59
CA GLY A 477 0.02 -6.10 -62.76
C GLY A 477 -1.42 -6.44 -62.33
N GLU A 478 -2.42 -5.74 -62.86
CA GLU A 478 -3.86 -6.06 -62.75
C GLU A 478 -4.38 -6.16 -64.18
N THR A 479 -4.34 -7.36 -64.75
CA THR A 479 -4.69 -7.59 -66.16
C THR A 479 -6.19 -7.41 -66.37
N GLN A 480 -6.55 -6.52 -67.28
CA GLN A 480 -7.91 -6.33 -67.77
C GLN A 480 -7.98 -6.82 -69.22
N LEU A 481 -9.14 -7.33 -69.61
CA LEU A 481 -9.43 -7.79 -70.95
C LEU A 481 -10.75 -7.18 -71.41
N ASN A 482 -10.84 -6.77 -72.67
CA ASN A 482 -12.10 -6.48 -73.34
C ASN A 482 -12.23 -7.30 -74.63
N ALA A 483 -13.47 -7.55 -75.02
CA ALA A 483 -13.82 -8.14 -76.31
C ALA A 483 -15.14 -7.53 -76.77
N GLY A 484 -15.32 -7.34 -78.07
CA GLY A 484 -16.49 -6.68 -78.62
C GLY A 484 -16.77 -7.02 -80.08
N VAL A 485 -18.00 -6.73 -80.50
CA VAL A 485 -18.43 -6.83 -81.90
C VAL A 485 -19.14 -5.53 -82.26
N SER A 486 -18.67 -4.86 -83.30
CA SER A 486 -19.26 -3.64 -83.84
C SER A 486 -19.87 -3.94 -85.21
N LEU A 487 -21.12 -3.53 -85.40
CA LEU A 487 -21.88 -3.71 -86.64
C LEU A 487 -22.30 -2.35 -87.20
N ARG A 488 -22.12 -2.14 -88.50
CA ARG A 488 -22.54 -0.92 -89.20
C ARG A 488 -23.93 -1.12 -89.80
N LEU A 489 -24.84 -0.17 -89.54
CA LEU A 489 -26.22 -0.22 -90.03
C LEU A 489 -26.53 1.09 -90.78
N GLY A 490 -26.51 1.06 -92.12
CA GLY A 490 -26.75 2.24 -92.95
C GLY A 490 -26.67 1.95 -94.46
N LYS A 491 -27.09 2.92 -95.29
CA LYS A 491 -26.97 2.82 -96.75
C LYS A 491 -25.56 3.23 -97.22
N ARG A 492 -25.05 2.53 -98.24
CA ARG A 492 -23.72 2.75 -98.84
C ARG A 492 -23.68 4.02 -99.69
N ALA A 493 -22.52 4.68 -99.73
CA ALA A 493 -22.16 5.70 -100.71
C ALA A 493 -21.04 5.14 -101.62
N PRO A 494 -21.13 5.25 -102.96
CA PRO A 494 -20.29 4.48 -103.88
C PRO A 494 -18.98 5.19 -104.27
N GLU A 495 -18.09 5.47 -103.32
CA GLU A 495 -16.67 5.77 -103.62
C GLU A 495 -15.73 5.11 -102.59
N SER A 496 -15.09 4.00 -103.00
CA SER A 496 -13.97 3.43 -102.24
C SER A 496 -12.66 4.09 -102.68
N ARG A 497 -12.18 5.09 -101.92
CA ARG A 497 -10.97 5.87 -102.24
C ARG A 497 -9.66 5.18 -101.85
N SER A 498 -9.50 3.90 -102.21
CA SER A 498 -8.20 3.22 -102.10
C SER A 498 -7.23 3.77 -103.17
N ARG A 499 -6.30 4.63 -102.73
CA ARG A 499 -5.31 5.30 -103.61
C ARG A 499 -4.24 4.36 -104.18
N VAL A 500 -4.25 3.07 -103.83
CA VAL A 500 -3.20 2.10 -104.17
C VAL A 500 -3.52 1.31 -105.44
N ALA A 501 -4.80 1.06 -105.75
CA ALA A 501 -5.22 0.28 -106.92
C ALA A 501 -4.94 0.96 -108.27
N MET A 502 -4.83 2.29 -108.30
CA MET A 502 -4.69 3.08 -109.54
C MET A 502 -3.24 3.21 -110.03
N GLY A 503 -2.25 2.76 -109.25
CA GLY A 503 -0.83 3.02 -109.50
C GLY A 503 -0.10 2.05 -110.44
N ARG A 504 -0.77 0.99 -110.95
CA ARG A 504 -0.09 -0.15 -111.59
C ARG A 504 -0.40 -0.39 -113.08
N GLU A 505 -1.26 0.41 -113.70
CA GLU A 505 -1.54 0.37 -115.16
C GLU A 505 -0.93 1.54 -115.94
N ILE A 506 -0.45 2.59 -115.28
CA ILE A 506 0.02 3.84 -115.93
C ILE A 506 1.55 3.80 -116.16
N ALA A 507 2.02 2.72 -116.78
CA ALA A 507 3.43 2.54 -117.15
C ALA A 507 3.63 1.99 -118.58
N GLU A 508 2.61 1.38 -119.19
CA GLU A 508 2.74 0.62 -120.46
C GLU A 508 1.83 1.15 -121.59
N LEU A 509 1.53 2.46 -121.60
CA LEU A 509 0.77 3.08 -122.70
C LEU A 509 1.38 4.38 -123.25
N ASN A 510 2.61 4.71 -122.88
CA ASN A 510 3.28 5.96 -123.30
C ASN A 510 4.13 5.80 -124.59
N ALA A 511 3.63 4.99 -125.54
CA ALA A 511 4.36 4.57 -126.74
C ALA A 511 3.65 4.92 -128.07
N ARG A 512 2.58 5.71 -128.04
CA ARG A 512 1.91 6.22 -129.25
C ARG A 512 1.43 7.66 -129.09
N LEU A 513 1.94 8.51 -129.99
CA LEU A 513 1.52 9.88 -130.31
C LEU A 513 1.80 10.93 -129.21
N GLN A 514 2.64 11.95 -129.38
CA GLN A 514 3.57 12.33 -130.46
C GLN A 514 3.06 12.23 -131.91
N ASP A 515 1.86 12.76 -132.16
CA ASP A 515 1.66 13.68 -133.29
C ASP A 515 0.48 14.63 -133.02
N MET A 516 0.77 15.68 -132.24
CA MET A 516 0.04 16.96 -132.18
C MET A 516 0.96 17.97 -131.48
N GLU A 517 2.22 17.94 -131.93
CA GLU A 517 3.30 18.78 -131.43
C GLU A 517 3.16 20.21 -132.01
N ASN A 518 3.82 21.20 -131.41
CA ASN A 518 4.08 22.49 -132.05
C ASN A 518 2.87 23.38 -132.44
N LYS A 519 2.03 23.73 -131.46
CA LYS A 519 1.77 25.16 -131.22
C LYS A 519 2.36 25.61 -129.89
N TYR A 520 3.61 26.05 -129.95
CA TYR A 520 3.95 27.48 -129.99
C TYR A 520 4.03 28.02 -128.55
N ASN A 521 5.11 27.70 -127.83
CA ASN A 521 6.30 28.56 -127.84
C ASN A 521 5.93 30.05 -127.84
N ASN A 522 5.72 30.63 -126.66
CA ASN A 522 6.52 31.79 -126.28
C ASN A 522 6.49 32.06 -124.78
N LEU A 523 7.51 32.80 -124.34
CA LEU A 523 7.73 33.33 -122.98
C LEU A 523 7.92 32.22 -121.92
N LEU A 524 9.16 31.92 -121.49
CA LEU A 524 10.07 32.76 -120.68
C LEU A 524 9.40 33.23 -119.37
N GLN A 525 10.00 33.23 -118.18
CA GLN A 525 11.32 32.86 -117.61
C GLN A 525 11.28 33.41 -116.14
N ILE A 526 12.41 33.48 -115.41
CA ILE A 526 12.71 34.49 -114.35
C ILE A 526 12.16 34.23 -112.91
N LEU A 527 13.10 33.99 -111.96
CA LEU A 527 13.05 34.18 -110.47
C LEU A 527 12.05 33.30 -109.66
N THR A 528 12.23 32.93 -108.38
CA THR A 528 13.36 32.94 -107.40
C THR A 528 13.14 31.86 -106.29
N PRO A 529 14.14 31.52 -105.45
CA PRO A 529 14.07 30.37 -104.52
C PRO A 529 13.76 30.72 -103.03
N HIS A 530 13.63 29.64 -102.24
CA HIS A 530 13.53 29.50 -100.76
C HIS A 530 12.14 29.44 -100.09
N ALA A 531 11.94 28.35 -99.34
CA ALA A 531 11.04 28.22 -98.18
C ALA A 531 11.66 27.17 -97.22
N ILE A 532 11.36 27.24 -95.92
CA ILE A 532 12.11 26.54 -94.85
C ILE A 532 11.14 25.69 -93.97
N ASP A 533 11.55 24.50 -93.53
CA ASP A 533 10.84 23.71 -92.51
C ASP A 533 11.07 24.30 -91.10
N PRO A 534 10.03 24.76 -90.36
CA PRO A 534 10.23 25.50 -89.12
C PRO A 534 10.53 24.65 -87.86
N SER A 535 10.61 23.33 -87.97
CA SER A 535 10.61 22.43 -86.78
C SER A 535 11.99 22.16 -86.17
N LYS A 536 13.08 22.66 -86.77
CA LYS A 536 14.45 22.55 -86.25
C LYS A 536 15.19 23.89 -86.32
N THR A 537 14.88 24.80 -85.40
CA THR A 537 15.64 26.04 -85.21
C THR A 537 15.79 26.34 -83.72
N ALA A 538 17.01 26.66 -83.29
CA ALA A 538 17.25 27.32 -82.01
C ALA A 538 17.28 28.83 -82.25
N GLU A 539 16.49 29.61 -81.50
CA GLU A 539 16.50 31.07 -81.60
C GLU A 539 17.50 31.67 -80.59
N PHE A 540 18.46 32.45 -81.09
CA PHE A 540 19.37 33.25 -80.26
C PHE A 540 18.76 34.66 -80.05
N PRO A 541 18.59 35.17 -78.80
CA PRO A 541 17.87 36.43 -78.55
C PRO A 541 18.51 37.69 -79.15
N ASP A 542 19.77 37.63 -79.53
CA ASP A 542 20.57 38.74 -80.06
C ASP A 542 20.63 38.79 -81.60
N VAL A 543 19.99 37.85 -82.31
CA VAL A 543 19.86 37.86 -83.78
C VAL A 543 18.38 38.00 -84.17
N PRO A 544 17.87 39.22 -84.39
CA PRO A 544 16.46 39.43 -84.72
C PRO A 544 16.05 38.81 -86.07
N ARG A 545 14.77 38.43 -86.20
CA ARG A 545 14.19 37.77 -87.39
C ARG A 545 14.31 38.55 -88.71
N ASN A 546 14.65 39.85 -88.67
CA ASN A 546 14.88 40.70 -89.83
C ASN A 546 16.37 40.87 -90.20
N HIS A 547 17.30 40.27 -89.45
CA HIS A 547 18.73 40.34 -89.76
C HIS A 547 19.07 39.44 -90.96
N TRP A 548 19.88 39.92 -91.90
CA TRP A 548 20.18 39.22 -93.16
C TRP A 548 20.78 37.83 -92.96
N ALA A 549 21.54 37.62 -91.87
CA ALA A 549 22.13 36.33 -91.54
C ALA A 549 21.19 35.37 -90.77
N TYR A 550 20.00 35.81 -90.35
CA TYR A 550 19.11 35.05 -89.46
C TYR A 550 18.78 33.64 -89.99
N GLN A 551 18.38 33.54 -91.27
CA GLN A 551 18.02 32.25 -91.87
C GLN A 551 19.21 31.26 -91.88
N TYR A 552 20.41 31.74 -92.25
CA TYR A 552 21.63 30.92 -92.29
C TYR A 552 22.06 30.48 -90.88
N ILE A 553 22.02 31.37 -89.90
CA ILE A 553 22.36 31.06 -88.50
C ILE A 553 21.36 30.05 -87.92
N SER A 554 20.05 30.25 -88.14
CA SER A 554 19.00 29.34 -87.65
C SER A 554 19.12 27.94 -88.24
N GLN A 555 19.54 27.82 -89.51
CA GLN A 555 19.74 26.55 -90.19
C GLN A 555 20.99 25.80 -89.68
N LEU A 556 22.09 26.53 -89.41
CA LEU A 556 23.32 25.94 -88.85
C LEU A 556 23.16 25.51 -87.40
N ALA A 557 22.37 26.26 -86.61
CA ALA A 557 22.01 25.87 -85.25
C ALA A 557 21.01 24.69 -85.24
N GLY A 558 20.00 24.72 -86.12
CA GLY A 558 19.02 23.65 -86.31
C GLY A 558 19.64 22.29 -86.68
N ASN A 559 20.74 22.32 -87.44
CA ASN A 559 21.53 21.14 -87.79
C ASN A 559 22.60 20.77 -86.75
N GLY A 560 22.60 21.39 -85.56
CA GLY A 560 23.50 21.06 -84.44
C GLY A 560 24.97 21.42 -84.66
N ILE A 561 25.30 22.17 -85.72
CA ILE A 561 26.66 22.59 -86.05
C ILE A 561 27.08 23.75 -85.14
N LEU A 562 26.13 24.63 -84.83
CA LEU A 562 26.30 25.86 -84.05
C LEU A 562 25.44 25.80 -82.78
N VAL A 563 26.01 26.17 -81.62
CA VAL A 563 25.32 26.04 -80.31
C VAL A 563 25.24 27.38 -79.53
N GLY A 564 25.93 28.42 -80.00
CA GLY A 564 25.99 29.72 -79.32
C GLY A 564 26.86 29.71 -78.06
N TYR A 565 26.85 30.82 -77.33
CA TYR A 565 27.53 30.97 -76.04
C TYR A 565 26.65 30.49 -74.88
N PRO A 566 27.21 30.16 -73.70
CA PRO A 566 26.45 29.62 -72.55
C PRO A 566 25.39 30.56 -71.95
N ASP A 567 25.36 31.83 -72.36
CA ASP A 567 24.33 32.82 -72.03
C ASP A 567 23.14 32.81 -73.01
N GLY A 568 23.16 31.93 -74.01
CA GLY A 568 22.11 31.77 -75.02
C GLY A 568 22.24 32.71 -76.22
N THR A 569 23.33 33.47 -76.35
CA THR A 569 23.53 34.45 -77.45
C THR A 569 24.53 33.99 -78.51
N PHE A 570 24.47 34.60 -79.69
CA PHE A 570 25.31 34.30 -80.86
C PHE A 570 26.56 35.20 -80.97
N LYS A 571 26.43 36.50 -80.65
CA LYS A 571 27.48 37.53 -80.64
C LYS A 571 28.18 37.74 -81.99
N GLY A 572 27.39 37.87 -83.07
CA GLY A 572 27.86 37.86 -84.46
C GLY A 572 28.92 38.91 -84.87
N ASP A 573 29.05 40.03 -84.15
CA ASP A 573 30.09 41.05 -84.42
C ASP A 573 31.46 40.73 -83.78
N VAL A 574 31.56 39.66 -82.98
CA VAL A 574 32.80 39.25 -82.33
C VAL A 574 33.67 38.42 -83.28
N LYS A 575 34.98 38.68 -83.30
CA LYS A 575 35.94 37.91 -84.08
C LYS A 575 36.12 36.50 -83.51
N MET A 576 35.45 35.53 -84.13
CA MET A 576 35.58 34.09 -83.85
C MET A 576 37.04 33.61 -83.90
N THR A 577 37.42 32.75 -82.96
CA THR A 577 38.76 32.15 -82.88
C THR A 577 38.90 30.89 -83.74
N ARG A 578 40.15 30.50 -84.06
CA ARG A 578 40.45 29.27 -84.82
C ARG A 578 39.86 28.00 -84.19
N TYR A 579 39.83 27.91 -82.86
CA TYR A 579 39.31 26.75 -82.13
C TYR A 579 37.78 26.66 -82.15
N GLU A 580 37.06 27.78 -82.10
CA GLU A 580 35.60 27.81 -82.25
C GLU A 580 35.20 27.35 -83.66
N PHE A 581 35.90 27.85 -84.70
CA PHE A 581 35.69 27.42 -86.08
C PHE A 581 36.01 25.93 -86.30
N ALA A 582 37.13 25.43 -85.76
CA ALA A 582 37.47 24.00 -85.80
C ALA A 582 36.42 23.13 -85.09
N THR A 583 35.79 23.63 -84.02
CA THR A 583 34.70 22.94 -83.31
C THR A 583 33.42 22.86 -84.16
N MET A 584 33.08 23.92 -84.90
CA MET A 584 31.98 23.90 -85.86
C MET A 584 32.26 22.92 -87.01
N LEU A 585 33.48 22.93 -87.56
CA LEU A 585 33.92 22.01 -88.61
C LEU A 585 33.81 20.55 -88.16
N TYR A 586 34.22 20.25 -86.91
CA TYR A 586 34.08 18.92 -86.30
C TYR A 586 32.62 18.46 -86.19
N ARG A 587 31.71 19.35 -85.78
CA ARG A 587 30.26 19.04 -85.69
C ARG A 587 29.62 18.84 -87.06
N ALA A 588 30.00 19.62 -88.07
CA ALA A 588 29.55 19.41 -89.45
C ALA A 588 29.96 18.02 -89.98
N LEU A 589 31.18 17.57 -89.69
CA LEU A 589 31.65 16.23 -90.02
C LEU A 589 30.93 15.12 -89.24
N GLN A 590 30.62 15.32 -87.95
CA GLN A 590 29.81 14.36 -87.18
C GLN A 590 28.38 14.25 -87.69
N ASN A 591 27.77 15.35 -88.15
CA ASN A 591 26.41 15.38 -88.68
C ASN A 591 26.34 15.11 -90.21
N GLY A 592 27.38 14.48 -90.78
CA GLY A 592 27.34 13.88 -92.12
C GLY A 592 27.57 14.82 -93.30
N ALA A 593 28.23 15.97 -93.10
CA ALA A 593 28.58 16.85 -94.22
C ALA A 593 29.49 16.14 -95.25
N PRO A 594 29.24 16.31 -96.57
CA PRO A 594 30.02 15.65 -97.62
C PRO A 594 31.46 16.20 -97.69
N ILE A 595 32.43 15.29 -97.89
CA ILE A 595 33.85 15.62 -97.97
C ILE A 595 34.22 15.97 -99.42
N ASP A 596 33.89 17.21 -99.83
CA ASP A 596 34.34 17.80 -101.08
C ASP A 596 35.82 18.25 -101.01
N ASP A 597 36.36 18.79 -102.10
CA ASP A 597 37.78 19.20 -102.17
C ASP A 597 38.09 20.50 -101.42
N ASN A 598 37.06 21.28 -101.04
CA ASN A 598 37.21 22.45 -100.16
C ASN A 598 37.22 22.02 -98.69
N MET A 599 36.33 21.09 -98.30
CA MET A 599 36.28 20.47 -96.99
C MET A 599 37.58 19.72 -96.67
N LYS A 600 38.15 18.96 -97.63
CA LYS A 600 39.50 18.38 -97.49
C LYS A 600 40.57 19.42 -97.20
N ARG A 601 40.51 20.57 -97.88
CA ARG A 601 41.50 21.67 -97.70
C ARG A 601 41.39 22.25 -96.28
N ALA A 602 40.17 22.53 -95.82
CA ALA A 602 39.91 22.99 -94.45
C ALA A 602 40.33 21.97 -93.39
N MET A 603 40.05 20.67 -93.58
CA MET A 603 40.45 19.61 -92.66
C MET A 603 41.98 19.50 -92.48
N ASN A 604 42.75 19.78 -93.55
CA ASN A 604 44.21 19.82 -93.47
C ASN A 604 44.74 21.10 -92.78
N GLU A 605 44.05 22.23 -92.93
CA GLU A 605 44.47 23.54 -92.40
C GLU A 605 44.16 23.76 -90.91
N PHE A 606 43.18 23.01 -90.37
CA PHE A 606 42.81 22.98 -88.94
C PHE A 606 43.10 21.62 -88.26
N GLY A 607 43.98 20.81 -88.87
CA GLY A 607 44.35 19.47 -88.39
C GLY A 607 44.85 19.41 -86.93
N PRO A 608 45.75 20.32 -86.48
CA PRO A 608 46.22 20.34 -85.09
C PRO A 608 45.11 20.60 -84.07
N GLU A 609 44.22 21.54 -84.37
CA GLU A 609 43.11 21.91 -83.48
C GLU A 609 42.07 20.79 -83.34
N LEU A 610 41.82 20.03 -84.41
CA LEU A 610 40.84 18.92 -84.45
C LEU A 610 41.23 17.70 -83.60
N GLN A 611 42.52 17.48 -83.30
CA GLN A 611 42.93 16.34 -82.45
C GLN A 611 42.53 16.52 -80.97
N ASN A 612 42.58 17.75 -80.45
CA ASN A 612 42.35 18.03 -79.03
C ASN A 612 40.88 17.90 -78.60
N ILE A 613 39.93 17.94 -79.54
CA ILE A 613 38.48 17.92 -79.25
C ILE A 613 37.96 16.50 -78.95
N ARG A 614 38.75 15.45 -79.21
CA ARG A 614 38.28 14.05 -79.28
C ARG A 614 38.28 13.24 -77.97
N LEU A 615 38.67 13.79 -76.81
CA LEU A 615 38.95 13.00 -75.59
C LEU A 615 38.15 13.42 -74.34
N ASN A 616 37.31 12.50 -73.83
CA ASN A 616 36.77 12.43 -72.45
C ASN A 616 35.94 11.13 -72.28
N HIS A 617 36.05 10.20 -71.31
CA HIS A 617 36.88 9.98 -70.09
C HIS A 617 36.17 10.07 -68.71
N TYR A 618 34.82 10.06 -68.62
CA TYR A 618 34.08 9.99 -67.33
C TYR A 618 33.34 8.64 -67.10
N ARG A 619 33.35 8.14 -65.86
CA ARG A 619 32.50 7.03 -65.35
C ARG A 619 32.00 7.34 -63.93
N VAL A 620 30.86 6.76 -63.55
CA VAL A 620 30.33 6.77 -62.17
C VAL A 620 30.46 5.38 -61.57
N ASP A 621 30.87 5.28 -60.30
CA ASP A 621 30.92 4.03 -59.54
C ASP A 621 30.19 4.16 -58.20
N ARG A 622 29.45 3.11 -57.83
CA ARG A 622 28.77 2.99 -56.53
C ARG A 622 29.76 2.64 -55.43
N ILE A 623 29.66 3.31 -54.29
CA ILE A 623 30.54 3.11 -53.12
C ILE A 623 29.81 2.43 -51.95
N SER A 624 28.49 2.62 -51.81
CA SER A 624 27.69 1.89 -50.82
C SER A 624 26.21 1.78 -51.22
N GLY A 625 25.53 0.78 -50.65
CA GLY A 625 24.10 0.50 -50.79
C GLY A 625 23.78 -0.70 -51.69
N ALA A 626 23.07 -1.68 -51.13
CA ALA A 626 22.47 -2.79 -51.89
C ALA A 626 21.30 -2.27 -52.76
N ASP A 627 20.88 -3.01 -53.79
CA ASP A 627 20.00 -2.45 -54.82
C ASP A 627 18.61 -2.00 -54.36
N ASN A 628 18.13 -2.46 -53.20
CA ASN A 628 16.84 -2.06 -52.62
C ASN A 628 16.94 -1.18 -51.37
N ASP A 629 18.14 -0.68 -51.01
CA ASP A 629 18.30 0.30 -49.92
C ASP A 629 17.96 1.73 -50.40
N ARG A 630 17.41 2.55 -49.50
CA ARG A 630 16.96 3.93 -49.74
C ARG A 630 18.06 4.97 -49.57
N HIS A 631 19.24 4.60 -49.05
CA HIS A 631 20.38 5.49 -48.85
C HIS A 631 21.61 4.98 -49.59
N LYS A 632 21.75 5.31 -50.88
CA LYS A 632 22.89 4.93 -51.74
C LYS A 632 23.86 6.08 -51.93
N THR A 633 25.15 5.77 -52.08
CA THR A 633 26.21 6.78 -52.29
C THR A 633 27.09 6.38 -53.46
N GLU A 634 27.21 7.26 -54.45
CA GLU A 634 27.92 7.04 -55.72
C GLU A 634 28.91 8.18 -56.00
N ARG A 635 29.97 7.91 -56.77
CA ARG A 635 31.06 8.87 -57.02
C ARG A 635 31.50 8.85 -58.48
N VAL A 636 31.55 10.03 -59.09
CA VAL A 636 32.10 10.24 -60.44
C VAL A 636 33.63 10.23 -60.39
N ARG A 637 34.29 9.65 -61.41
CA ARG A 637 35.73 9.80 -61.65
C ARG A 637 36.01 10.05 -63.14
N VAL A 638 37.03 10.85 -63.39
CA VAL A 638 37.72 10.92 -64.69
C VAL A 638 38.76 9.81 -64.71
N ASN A 639 38.93 9.08 -65.82
CA ASN A 639 39.98 8.08 -65.93
C ASN A 639 40.66 8.09 -67.30
N ASN A 640 41.99 8.14 -67.30
CA ASN A 640 42.80 8.14 -68.52
C ASN A 640 43.31 6.72 -68.78
N GLU A 641 42.97 6.18 -69.95
CA GLU A 641 43.44 4.88 -70.46
C GLU A 641 43.08 3.64 -69.57
N PRO A 642 43.51 2.40 -69.91
CA PRO A 642 42.76 1.65 -70.92
C PRO A 642 42.38 0.22 -70.51
N LYS A 643 41.66 -0.46 -71.43
CA LYS A 643 41.39 -1.90 -71.52
C LYS A 643 42.25 -2.82 -70.63
N ASN A 644 41.62 -3.61 -69.74
CA ASN A 644 41.44 -5.07 -69.94
C ASN A 644 40.85 -5.79 -68.70
N GLN A 645 40.01 -6.80 -68.96
CA GLN A 645 39.60 -7.90 -68.08
C GLN A 645 39.24 -7.61 -66.60
N ARG A 646 37.97 -7.84 -66.23
CA ARG A 646 37.59 -9.02 -65.40
C ARG A 646 36.09 -9.08 -65.12
N ASP A 647 35.55 -10.30 -65.23
CA ASP A 647 34.52 -10.79 -64.32
C ASP A 647 35.22 -11.38 -63.08
N VAL A 648 34.59 -11.29 -61.92
CA VAL A 648 35.08 -11.80 -60.62
C VAL A 648 34.38 -13.12 -60.22
N TYR A 649 33.55 -13.69 -61.09
CA TYR A 649 33.26 -15.14 -61.11
C TYR A 649 33.77 -15.87 -62.36
N GLY A 650 34.71 -15.26 -63.10
CA GLY A 650 35.16 -15.75 -64.40
C GLY A 650 35.87 -17.12 -64.39
N SER A 651 35.12 -18.19 -64.72
CA SER A 651 35.66 -19.37 -65.40
C SER A 651 36.30 -18.93 -66.73
N ARG A 652 37.50 -19.43 -67.05
CA ARG A 652 38.51 -18.57 -67.68
C ARG A 652 39.26 -19.22 -68.85
N ILE A 653 39.68 -18.37 -69.81
CA ILE A 653 40.81 -18.52 -70.74
C ILE A 653 40.61 -19.52 -71.91
N ASN A 654 40.66 -19.01 -73.15
CA ASN A 654 41.81 -19.25 -74.05
C ASN A 654 41.85 -18.25 -75.23
N GLN A 655 43.06 -17.71 -75.47
CA GLN A 655 43.47 -16.77 -76.52
C GLN A 655 42.65 -15.46 -76.62
#